data_AF-A0A6L9F6T0-F1
#
_entry.id   AF-A0A6L9F6T0-F1
#
_cell.length_a   1.000
_cell.length_b   1.000
_cell.length_c   1.000
_cell.angle_alpha   90.00
_cell.angle_beta   90.00
_cell.angle_gamma   90.00
#
_symmetry.space_group_name_H-M   'P 1'
#
loop_
_entity.id
_entity.type
_entity.pdbx_description
1 polymer ?
#
loop_
_entity_poly.entity_id
_entity_poly.type
_entity_poly.pdbx_seq_one_letter_code
_entity_poly.pdbx_strand_id
1 'polypeptide(L)'
;MEEERDNFNDFVITEQSIHFNASAVQLTKDDLTRDEKVNNQIIQAANENIPFFQKENVRVQEYNFLLSFYVYKIKDVEYIITGDSQGISVYNFQFINKWLIRHDQLLGNYKFKIDVDIKARILNKAAQLRLQKIEPLATSIEELFNSCIRFHAPEYFNPTYEGANSREIILETKHKMRSWFHEIQEQKINAWNDVLYAMSDLFISEKPVTFLQIRDFITREISLIISDISKQGFQWGYSPFKDNIFKLESLLNKNYPDKKIKTKNDLIVTSNKTNSNIDTQMDLKTPVVSIQEEEAAKLDFEQIDHKNFLKAIIIDCLDNSKDYANTIWRNHRNDLKENYLSSEWSQVQAKFENDISNSYRNDNSVYRNAVKKVIGLKKSREERLEIIIDQIINHLNKNLLSFKERLKFIEKFEESVKESMLNEALFNHLKNLDNIKISKKEKLEDVYNLNEEEKKVIESLIEIKVRELNTFHKVRYALDVNGEAKQVTRVSFESKKLEMFLNDGNYSIDFVKYYLTSLREKIISDKITIYDYLPNETPDVTNDLINWIDKQLINIRLKKIEEKKKPRDTNKLDNLSNVEKAKIAYELIGDNKISFTSIVYHHIKDVLKKHKLTYTQGRDILLDMKGTFSSEQNTIIIEPIITYLERINLSNNSLGFNSSIKKTVKIPAKYYALYHWLLISLGIEKHFERNENDKYSKTEIENFAKERYNEVSSQMFYRSFIDIDITNPIIIAKSFGKGYKDKVIAISNNNAKVITLLKSFPN
;
A
#
# COMPACT_ATOMS: atom_id res chain seq x y z
N MET A 1 24.33 12.84 1.22
CA MET A 1 23.12 12.24 1.84
C MET A 1 23.42 10.87 2.44
N GLU A 2 24.10 9.94 1.75
CA GLU A 2 24.55 8.67 2.37
C GLU A 2 25.70 8.85 3.39
N GLU A 3 26.60 9.85 3.23
CA GLU A 3 27.61 10.23 4.24
C GLU A 3 27.04 10.92 5.50
N GLU A 4 25.79 11.42 5.46
CA GLU A 4 25.13 12.02 6.64
C GLU A 4 24.49 10.96 7.56
N ARG A 5 24.55 9.67 7.15
CA ARG A 5 23.87 8.52 7.78
C ARG A 5 24.58 8.01 9.03
N ASP A 6 25.90 8.17 9.12
CA ASP A 6 26.71 7.60 10.22
C ASP A 6 26.79 8.51 11.46
N ASN A 7 26.51 9.81 11.34
CA ASN A 7 26.68 10.78 12.44
C ASN A 7 25.44 10.94 13.36
N PHE A 8 24.29 10.31 13.04
CA PHE A 8 23.04 10.53 13.79
C PHE A 8 22.89 9.63 15.04
N ASN A 9 23.60 8.51 15.13
CA ASN A 9 23.41 7.52 16.21
C ASN A 9 24.17 7.83 17.52
N ASP A 10 25.04 8.83 17.56
CA ASP A 10 25.88 9.10 18.73
C ASP A 10 25.36 10.18 19.70
N PHE A 11 24.26 10.89 19.42
CA PHE A 11 23.90 12.08 20.20
C PHE A 11 22.42 12.19 20.57
N VAL A 12 22.02 11.31 21.48
CA VAL A 12 21.14 11.71 22.59
C VAL A 12 22.00 11.81 23.83
N ILE A 13 22.70 12.94 24.01
CA ILE A 13 22.91 13.39 25.39
C ILE A 13 21.53 13.84 25.82
N THR A 14 20.95 13.08 26.74
CA THR A 14 19.76 13.45 27.50
C THR A 14 19.80 14.93 27.87
N GLU A 15 18.65 15.58 28.03
CA GLU A 15 18.55 16.78 28.87
C GLU A 15 19.21 16.47 30.22
N GLN A 16 20.52 16.71 30.32
CA GLN A 16 21.22 16.88 31.56
C GLN A 16 21.28 18.38 31.72
N SER A 17 20.37 18.89 32.54
CA SER A 17 20.55 20.17 33.19
C SER A 17 21.86 20.11 33.98
N ILE A 18 22.96 20.51 33.36
CA ILE A 18 24.18 20.80 34.11
C ILE A 18 23.91 22.13 34.80
N HIS A 19 23.40 22.06 36.02
CA HIS A 19 23.31 23.22 36.90
C HIS A 19 24.73 23.65 37.28
N PHE A 20 25.29 24.58 36.52
CA PHE A 20 26.42 25.37 37.01
C PHE A 20 25.90 26.26 38.13
N ASN A 21 26.37 26.03 39.36
CA ASN A 21 26.25 26.99 40.45
C ASN A 21 27.13 28.20 40.12
N ALA A 22 26.63 29.08 39.24
CA ALA A 22 27.23 30.39 39.02
C ALA A 22 26.99 31.21 40.30
N SER A 23 27.99 31.23 41.18
CA SER A 23 28.00 32.14 42.32
C SER A 23 27.94 33.56 41.79
N ALA A 24 27.00 34.33 42.32
CA ALA A 24 26.66 35.66 41.85
C ALA A 24 27.88 36.60 41.82
N VAL A 25 28.40 36.86 40.62
CA VAL A 25 29.29 37.99 40.36
C VAL A 25 28.40 39.18 40.01
N GLN A 26 28.41 40.20 40.86
CA GLN A 26 27.75 41.49 40.58
C GLN A 26 28.42 42.15 39.37
N LEU A 27 27.69 42.23 38.25
CA LEU A 27 28.12 42.89 37.03
C LEU A 27 27.56 44.32 37.00
N THR A 28 28.43 45.31 36.78
CA THR A 28 28.06 46.72 36.64
C THR A 28 28.12 47.16 35.17
N LYS A 29 27.07 47.91 34.75
CA LYS A 29 26.86 48.83 33.58
C LYS A 29 27.43 48.43 32.21
N ASP A 30 26.62 48.02 31.24
CA ASP A 30 25.69 48.78 30.36
C ASP A 30 26.36 48.95 28.98
N ASP A 31 25.95 48.11 28.03
CA ASP A 31 26.09 48.17 26.55
C ASP A 31 26.12 46.77 25.91
N LEU A 32 26.39 45.71 26.68
CA LEU A 32 26.36 44.34 26.18
C LEU A 32 24.94 43.76 26.19
N THR A 33 24.54 43.17 25.06
CA THR A 33 23.34 42.36 24.94
C THR A 33 23.36 41.19 25.94
N ARG A 34 22.18 40.66 26.30
CA ARG A 34 22.08 39.55 27.25
C ARG A 34 22.91 38.33 26.83
N ASP A 35 22.94 38.06 25.53
CA ASP A 35 23.68 36.94 24.95
C ASP A 35 25.20 37.16 25.01
N GLU A 36 25.69 38.39 24.81
CA GLU A 36 27.10 38.72 25.02
C GLU A 36 27.55 38.51 26.47
N LYS A 37 26.69 38.83 27.44
CA LYS A 37 26.97 38.60 28.87
C LYS A 37 27.11 37.11 29.17
N VAL A 38 26.18 36.28 28.67
CA VAL A 38 26.23 34.82 28.85
C VAL A 38 27.43 34.22 28.14
N ASN A 39 27.76 34.68 26.93
CA ASN A 39 28.95 34.22 26.21
C ASN A 39 30.25 34.58 26.93
N ASN A 40 30.36 35.79 27.48
CA ASN A 40 31.51 36.18 28.28
C ASN A 40 31.67 35.29 29.53
N GLN A 41 30.57 34.90 30.18
CA GLN A 41 30.60 33.96 31.31
C GLN A 41 31.01 32.55 30.89
N ILE A 42 30.54 32.06 29.74
CA ILE A 42 30.93 30.74 29.21
C ILE A 42 32.41 30.74 28.83
N ILE A 43 32.89 31.78 28.14
CA ILE A 43 34.30 31.92 27.76
C ILE A 43 35.18 32.00 29.02
N GLN A 44 34.77 32.77 30.03
CA GLN A 44 35.48 32.85 31.30
C GLN A 44 35.52 31.48 32.01
N ALA A 45 34.38 30.81 32.17
CA ALA A 45 34.31 29.50 32.83
C ALA A 45 35.09 28.42 32.07
N ALA A 46 35.10 28.47 30.73
CA ALA A 46 35.86 27.56 29.89
C ALA A 46 37.37 27.80 30.01
N ASN A 47 37.82 29.06 30.04
CA ASN A 47 39.23 29.42 30.26
C ASN A 47 39.73 28.97 31.65
N GLU A 48 38.86 29.00 32.66
CA GLU A 48 39.20 28.60 34.04
C GLU A 48 39.26 27.08 34.23
N ASN A 49 38.42 26.31 33.52
CA ASN A 49 38.23 24.87 33.79
C ASN A 49 38.68 23.93 32.66
N ILE A 50 38.89 24.43 31.44
CA ILE A 50 39.22 23.64 30.25
C ILE A 50 40.45 24.27 29.58
N PRO A 51 41.69 23.82 29.90
CA PRO A 51 42.94 24.43 29.45
C PRO A 51 43.12 24.53 27.92
N PHE A 52 42.29 23.83 27.15
CA PHE A 52 42.36 23.75 25.68
C PHE A 52 41.27 24.54 24.96
N PHE A 53 40.41 25.27 25.68
CA PHE A 53 39.37 26.09 25.04
C PHE A 53 39.98 27.40 24.50
N GLN A 54 40.52 27.34 23.29
CA GLN A 54 41.12 28.52 22.64
C GLN A 54 40.03 29.44 22.06
N LYS A 55 40.24 30.76 22.18
CA LYS A 55 39.34 31.82 21.64
C LYS A 55 39.08 31.68 20.14
N GLU A 56 39.99 31.03 19.42
CA GLU A 56 39.93 30.73 17.97
C GLU A 56 38.80 29.75 17.60
N ASN A 57 38.22 29.05 18.59
CA ASN A 57 37.11 28.11 18.41
C ASN A 57 35.73 28.79 18.50
N VAL A 58 35.65 30.11 18.54
CA VAL A 58 34.38 30.84 18.58
C VAL A 58 34.29 31.78 17.39
N ARG A 59 33.23 31.66 16.60
CA ARG A 59 32.92 32.58 15.48
C ARG A 59 31.53 33.15 15.63
N VAL A 60 31.31 34.35 15.12
CA VAL A 60 29.97 34.94 15.00
C VAL A 60 29.42 34.56 13.62
N GLN A 61 28.29 33.87 13.58
CA GLN A 61 27.51 33.68 12.36
C GLN A 61 26.43 34.74 12.30
N GLU A 62 26.51 35.60 11.30
CA GLU A 62 25.47 36.58 10.99
C GLU A 62 24.51 36.03 9.93
N TYR A 63 23.23 36.31 10.10
CA TYR A 63 22.15 36.20 9.13
C TYR A 63 21.54 37.60 8.97
N ASN A 64 20.89 37.90 7.83
CA ASN A 64 20.41 39.24 7.45
C ASN A 64 20.07 40.18 8.62
N PHE A 65 20.72 41.34 8.71
CA PHE A 65 20.59 42.53 9.60
C PHE A 65 20.14 42.41 11.08
N LEU A 66 19.66 41.26 11.57
CA LEU A 66 18.90 41.15 12.81
C LEU A 66 19.26 39.92 13.64
N LEU A 67 20.11 39.01 13.14
CA LEU A 67 20.38 37.72 13.77
C LEU A 67 21.87 37.37 13.74
N SER A 68 22.54 37.43 14.90
CA SER A 68 23.92 36.98 15.07
C SER A 68 24.00 35.88 16.13
N PHE A 69 24.61 34.75 15.81
CA PHE A 69 24.85 33.64 16.74
C PHE A 69 26.32 33.48 17.02
N TYR A 70 26.67 33.29 18.29
CA TYR A 70 28.01 32.83 18.67
C TYR A 70 28.06 31.31 18.51
N VAL A 71 28.96 30.86 17.64
CA VAL A 71 29.14 29.47 17.25
C VAL A 71 30.45 28.97 17.82
N TYR A 72 30.35 27.95 18.66
CA TYR A 72 31.45 27.31 19.36
C TYR A 72 31.83 26.01 18.67
N LYS A 73 33.05 25.91 18.18
CA LYS A 73 33.60 24.68 17.61
C LYS A 73 34.20 23.82 18.73
N ILE A 74 33.59 22.69 19.02
CA ILE A 74 34.08 21.71 20.00
C ILE A 74 34.42 20.44 19.23
N LYS A 75 35.72 20.15 19.08
CA LYS A 75 36.23 19.14 18.14
C LYS A 75 35.79 19.49 16.70
N ASP A 76 35.10 18.59 16.03
CA ASP A 76 34.63 18.75 14.64
C ASP A 76 33.17 19.19 14.53
N VAL A 77 32.53 19.53 15.66
CA VAL A 77 31.12 19.90 15.70
C VAL A 77 30.98 21.34 16.20
N GLU A 78 30.09 22.09 15.53
CA GLU A 78 29.76 23.47 15.88
C GLU A 78 28.49 23.50 16.73
N TYR A 79 28.48 24.33 17.78
CA TYR A 79 27.39 24.47 18.73
C TYR A 79 27.00 25.93 18.94
N ILE A 80 25.72 26.19 19.20
CA ILE A 80 25.24 27.43 19.81
C ILE A 80 25.04 27.15 21.28
N ILE A 81 25.64 27.96 22.13
CA ILE A 81 25.42 27.92 23.57
C ILE A 81 24.75 29.22 23.95
N THR A 82 23.56 29.12 24.53
CA THR A 82 22.77 30.26 24.99
C THR A 82 22.19 29.95 26.36
N GLY A 83 21.84 30.95 27.14
CA GLY A 83 21.42 30.74 28.53
C GLY A 83 20.54 31.86 29.04
N ASP A 84 19.70 31.55 30.01
CA ASP A 84 18.91 32.52 30.75
C ASP A 84 19.06 32.29 32.26
N SER A 85 18.24 32.97 33.06
CA SER A 85 18.22 32.80 34.51
C SER A 85 17.81 31.39 34.96
N GLN A 86 17.28 30.55 34.07
CA GLN A 86 16.85 29.18 34.36
C GLN A 86 17.88 28.12 33.96
N GLY A 87 18.88 28.47 33.14
CA GLY A 87 19.97 27.57 32.81
C GLY A 87 20.61 27.81 31.44
N ILE A 88 21.59 26.97 31.12
CA ILE A 88 22.32 26.96 29.85
C ILE A 88 21.71 25.89 28.93
N SER A 89 21.55 26.23 27.66
CA SER A 89 21.09 25.34 26.59
C SER A 89 22.16 25.26 25.50
N VAL A 90 22.41 24.03 25.02
CA VAL A 90 23.41 23.74 23.98
C VAL A 90 22.68 23.17 22.76
N TYR A 91 22.89 23.77 21.61
CA TYR A 91 22.29 23.37 20.34
C TYR A 91 23.38 23.05 19.32
N ASN A 92 23.21 22.00 18.51
CA ASN A 92 24.09 21.76 17.38
C ASN A 92 23.86 22.85 16.31
N PHE A 93 24.89 23.64 16.03
CA PHE A 93 24.80 24.77 15.11
C PHE A 93 24.54 24.32 13.67
N GLN A 94 25.11 23.22 13.19
CA GLN A 94 24.89 22.76 11.80
C GLN A 94 23.40 22.47 11.56
N PHE A 95 22.71 21.90 12.55
CA PHE A 95 21.26 21.69 12.49
C PHE A 95 20.49 23.02 12.50
N ILE A 96 20.83 23.92 13.44
CA ILE A 96 20.17 25.24 13.54
C ILE A 96 20.43 26.10 12.29
N ASN A 97 21.62 26.03 11.72
CA ASN A 97 22.04 26.72 10.50
C ASN A 97 21.16 26.33 9.31
N LYS A 98 20.80 25.04 9.15
CA LYS A 98 19.85 24.62 8.11
C LYS A 98 18.48 25.32 8.28
N TRP A 99 18.00 25.47 9.51
CA TRP A 99 16.75 26.18 9.80
C TRP A 99 16.86 27.69 9.62
N LEU A 100 18.00 28.28 10.00
CA LEU A 100 18.25 29.71 9.88
C LEU A 100 18.48 30.15 8.42
N ILE A 101 19.20 29.37 7.62
CA ILE A 101 19.30 29.57 6.16
C ILE A 101 17.91 29.50 5.54
N ARG A 102 17.13 28.50 5.92
CA ARG A 102 15.76 28.36 5.42
C ARG A 102 14.88 29.54 5.83
N HIS A 103 14.99 29.98 7.08
CA HIS A 103 14.32 31.16 7.59
C HIS A 103 14.72 32.43 6.80
N ASP A 104 16.01 32.61 6.52
CA ASP A 104 16.51 33.72 5.73
C ASP A 104 15.90 33.75 4.31
N GLN A 105 15.84 32.58 3.68
CA GLN A 105 15.17 32.39 2.38
C GLN A 105 13.66 32.67 2.45
N LEU A 106 12.99 32.32 3.55
CA LEU A 106 11.58 32.63 3.79
C LEU A 106 11.36 34.14 3.90
N LEU A 107 12.21 34.83 4.67
CA LEU A 107 12.16 36.29 4.81
C LEU A 107 12.41 37.01 3.49
N GLY A 108 13.24 36.45 2.60
CA GLY A 108 13.45 36.95 1.25
C GLY A 108 12.16 37.11 0.45
N ASN A 109 11.19 36.21 0.62
CA ASN A 109 9.89 36.27 -0.04
C ASN A 109 8.78 36.91 0.81
N TYR A 110 8.99 37.11 2.12
CA TYR A 110 7.96 37.51 3.08
C TYR A 110 7.25 38.82 2.75
N LYS A 111 7.97 39.78 2.15
CA LYS A 111 7.42 41.11 1.80
C LYS A 111 6.61 41.13 0.50
N PHE A 112 6.57 40.03 -0.26
CA PHE A 112 5.87 40.00 -1.54
C PHE A 112 4.42 39.59 -1.35
N LYS A 113 3.52 40.50 -1.70
CA LYS A 113 2.10 40.19 -1.84
C LYS A 113 1.87 39.69 -3.27
N ILE A 114 1.59 38.40 -3.42
CA ILE A 114 1.22 37.84 -4.73
C ILE A 114 -0.22 38.22 -5.01
N ASP A 115 -0.43 39.01 -6.06
CA ASP A 115 -1.74 39.46 -6.54
C ASP A 115 -2.08 38.73 -7.84
N VAL A 116 -2.30 37.42 -7.75
CA VAL A 116 -2.72 36.58 -8.88
C VAL A 116 -3.86 35.68 -8.43
N ASP A 117 -5.07 35.96 -8.92
CA ASP A 117 -6.20 35.03 -8.84
C ASP A 117 -5.99 33.91 -9.86
N ILE A 118 -5.38 32.81 -9.39
CA ILE A 118 -4.95 31.69 -10.23
C ILE A 118 -6.17 30.98 -10.81
N LYS A 119 -7.19 30.72 -9.99
CA LYS A 119 -8.41 30.05 -10.44
C LYS A 119 -9.13 30.89 -11.47
N ALA A 120 -9.38 32.18 -11.22
CA ALA A 120 -10.08 33.05 -12.18
C ALA A 120 -9.32 33.17 -13.49
N ARG A 121 -7.98 33.25 -13.45
CA ARG A 121 -7.15 33.24 -14.66
C ARG A 121 -7.37 31.98 -15.49
N ILE A 122 -7.26 30.81 -14.88
CA ILE A 122 -7.43 29.52 -15.57
C ILE A 122 -8.84 29.43 -16.15
N LEU A 123 -9.87 29.79 -15.37
CA LEU A 123 -11.27 29.75 -15.82
C LEU A 123 -11.54 30.71 -16.98
N ASN A 124 -11.04 31.94 -16.92
CA ASN A 124 -11.23 32.93 -17.98
C ASN A 124 -10.56 32.49 -19.29
N LYS A 125 -9.36 31.91 -19.23
CA LYS A 125 -8.67 31.37 -20.41
C LYS A 125 -9.30 30.09 -20.94
N ALA A 126 -9.78 29.21 -20.06
CA ALA A 126 -10.54 28.03 -20.44
C ALA A 126 -11.83 28.40 -21.19
N ALA A 127 -12.55 29.41 -20.71
CA ALA A 127 -13.77 29.91 -21.35
C ALA A 127 -13.51 30.44 -22.78
N GLN A 128 -12.40 31.17 -22.99
CA GLN A 128 -11.97 31.63 -24.33
C GLN A 128 -11.72 30.47 -25.30
N LEU A 129 -11.25 29.33 -24.78
CA LEU A 129 -10.98 28.11 -25.55
C LEU A 129 -12.18 27.14 -25.58
N ARG A 130 -13.32 27.52 -24.99
CA ARG A 130 -14.53 26.70 -24.85
C ARG A 130 -14.28 25.35 -24.16
N LEU A 131 -13.32 25.30 -23.23
CA LEU A 131 -13.04 24.12 -22.42
C LEU A 131 -14.00 24.06 -21.22
N GLN A 132 -14.72 22.95 -21.09
CA GLN A 132 -15.69 22.72 -20.01
C GLN A 132 -15.09 21.85 -18.89
N LYS A 133 -15.75 21.81 -17.72
CA LYS A 133 -15.38 20.99 -16.55
C LYS A 133 -13.97 21.23 -15.98
N ILE A 134 -13.36 22.38 -16.27
CA ILE A 134 -12.02 22.73 -15.76
C ILE A 134 -12.03 23.21 -14.30
N GLU A 135 -13.18 23.63 -13.76
CA GLU A 135 -13.25 24.27 -12.45
C GLU A 135 -12.65 23.46 -11.29
N PRO A 136 -12.90 22.15 -11.14
CA PRO A 136 -12.27 21.36 -10.08
C PRO A 136 -10.75 21.37 -10.19
N LEU A 137 -10.23 21.19 -11.41
CA LEU A 137 -8.79 21.22 -11.67
C LEU A 137 -8.18 22.61 -11.41
N ALA A 138 -8.86 23.68 -11.81
CA ALA A 138 -8.41 25.05 -11.56
C ALA A 138 -8.34 25.36 -10.05
N THR A 139 -9.31 24.86 -9.29
CA THR A 139 -9.36 25.00 -7.82
C THR A 139 -8.17 24.26 -7.17
N SER A 140 -7.93 23.00 -7.54
CA SER A 140 -6.79 22.24 -6.99
C SER A 140 -5.42 22.80 -7.38
N ILE A 141 -5.30 23.37 -8.60
CA ILE A 141 -4.07 24.07 -9.01
C ILE A 141 -3.86 25.33 -8.16
N GLU A 142 -4.89 26.13 -7.94
CA GLU A 142 -4.81 27.30 -7.07
C GLU A 142 -4.40 26.93 -5.65
N GLU A 143 -5.00 25.90 -5.06
CA GLU A 143 -4.63 25.39 -3.72
C GLU A 143 -3.17 24.92 -3.67
N LEU A 144 -2.69 24.26 -4.73
CA LEU A 144 -1.30 23.83 -4.84
C LEU A 144 -0.34 25.02 -4.87
N PHE A 145 -0.64 26.06 -5.66
CA PHE A 145 0.16 27.28 -5.69
C PHE A 145 0.08 28.03 -4.36
N ASN A 146 -1.12 28.20 -3.81
CA ASN A 146 -1.34 28.90 -2.54
C ASN A 146 -0.64 28.22 -1.38
N SER A 147 -0.61 26.89 -1.29
CA SER A 147 0.17 26.19 -0.26
C SER A 147 1.68 26.47 -0.40
N CYS A 148 2.19 26.51 -1.63
CA CYS A 148 3.59 26.85 -1.89
C CYS A 148 3.91 28.33 -1.62
N ILE A 149 2.94 29.23 -1.81
CA ILE A 149 3.07 30.66 -1.51
C ILE A 149 2.99 30.91 -0.01
N ARG A 150 2.05 30.26 0.69
CA ARG A 150 1.90 30.32 2.16
C ARG A 150 3.15 29.82 2.87
N PHE A 151 3.91 28.92 2.25
CA PHE A 151 5.26 28.59 2.72
C PHE A 151 6.16 29.81 2.87
N HIS A 152 5.95 30.92 2.16
CA HIS A 152 6.76 32.13 2.32
C HIS A 152 6.13 33.21 3.21
N ALA A 153 4.91 32.98 3.70
CA ALA A 153 4.18 33.93 4.53
C ALA A 153 3.62 33.21 5.79
N PRO A 154 4.49 32.81 6.73
CA PRO A 154 4.05 32.17 7.97
C PRO A 154 3.13 33.10 8.79
N GLU A 155 1.89 32.70 9.01
CA GLU A 155 0.86 33.49 9.71
C GLU A 155 1.18 33.70 11.20
N TYR A 156 1.91 32.77 11.84
CA TYR A 156 2.18 32.78 13.28
C TYR A 156 3.59 33.22 13.65
N PHE A 157 4.27 33.90 12.74
CA PHE A 157 5.69 34.13 12.82
C PHE A 157 6.01 35.60 12.65
N ASN A 158 6.72 36.18 13.62
CA ASN A 158 7.19 37.55 13.53
C ASN A 158 8.49 37.59 12.71
N PRO A 159 8.49 38.11 11.48
CA PRO A 159 9.65 38.14 10.61
C PRO A 159 10.77 39.07 11.10
N THR A 160 10.47 40.00 12.02
CA THR A 160 11.44 41.02 12.42
C THR A 160 12.32 40.58 13.57
N TYR A 161 11.91 39.58 14.37
CA TYR A 161 12.61 39.11 15.59
C TYR A 161 13.19 40.22 16.48
N GLU A 162 12.65 41.43 16.37
CA GLU A 162 13.28 42.63 16.89
C GLU A 162 13.21 42.59 18.43
N GLY A 163 14.37 42.47 19.07
CA GLY A 163 14.49 42.35 20.53
C GLY A 163 14.36 40.93 21.11
N ALA A 164 14.16 39.90 20.29
CA ALA A 164 14.16 38.51 20.76
C ALA A 164 15.59 38.03 21.05
N ASN A 165 15.81 37.29 22.14
CA ASN A 165 17.12 36.69 22.41
C ASN A 165 17.34 35.40 21.59
N SER A 166 18.60 34.99 21.40
CA SER A 166 18.94 33.81 20.59
C SER A 166 18.21 32.53 21.00
N ARG A 167 17.88 32.36 22.30
CA ARG A 167 17.12 31.21 22.80
C ARG A 167 15.66 31.25 22.39
N GLU A 168 15.00 32.41 22.52
CA GLU A 168 13.63 32.62 22.06
C GLU A 168 13.53 32.37 20.56
N ILE A 169 14.47 32.91 19.78
CA ILE A 169 14.55 32.66 18.34
C ILE A 169 14.70 31.16 18.08
N ILE A 170 15.63 30.45 18.73
CA ILE A 170 15.83 29.01 18.52
C ILE A 170 14.58 28.19 18.90
N LEU A 171 13.95 28.50 20.04
CA LEU A 171 12.76 27.77 20.50
C LEU A 171 11.55 28.03 19.62
N GLU A 172 11.31 29.27 19.23
CA GLU A 172 10.23 29.62 18.29
C GLU A 172 10.47 29.02 16.91
N THR A 173 11.69 29.16 16.37
CA THR A 173 12.11 28.58 15.09
C THR A 173 11.90 27.07 15.10
N LYS A 174 12.35 26.38 16.15
CA LYS A 174 12.31 24.90 16.21
C LYS A 174 10.89 24.34 16.31
N HIS A 175 10.03 24.91 17.15
CA HIS A 175 8.71 24.33 17.41
C HIS A 175 7.64 24.88 16.46
N LYS A 176 7.56 26.21 16.32
CA LYS A 176 6.51 26.84 15.50
C LYS A 176 6.77 26.64 14.01
N MET A 177 8.00 26.87 13.53
CA MET A 177 8.26 26.67 12.09
C MET A 177 8.18 25.20 11.70
N ARG A 178 8.54 24.27 12.60
CA ARG A 178 8.36 22.84 12.31
C ARG A 178 6.88 22.47 12.17
N SER A 179 6.03 22.89 13.11
CA SER A 179 4.60 22.61 13.06
C SER A 179 3.96 23.22 11.80
N TRP A 180 4.25 24.49 11.54
CA TRP A 180 3.79 25.21 10.36
C TRP A 180 4.29 24.58 9.05
N PHE A 181 5.54 24.14 9.00
CA PHE A 181 6.08 23.47 7.84
C PHE A 181 5.36 22.15 7.54
N HIS A 182 5.08 21.34 8.58
CA HIS A 182 4.32 20.11 8.42
C HIS A 182 2.89 20.38 7.94
N GLU A 183 2.23 21.39 8.48
CA GLU A 183 0.88 21.78 8.05
C GLU A 183 0.85 22.17 6.56
N ILE A 184 1.79 22.99 6.12
CA ILE A 184 1.88 23.38 4.70
C ILE A 184 2.24 22.20 3.82
N GLN A 185 3.15 21.32 4.26
CA GLN A 185 3.47 20.11 3.52
C GLN A 185 2.24 19.24 3.31
N GLU A 186 1.43 19.04 4.36
CA GLU A 186 0.19 18.27 4.30
C GLU A 186 -0.81 18.91 3.33
N GLN A 187 -1.06 20.22 3.46
CA GLN A 187 -1.92 20.97 2.54
C GLN A 187 -1.45 20.84 1.09
N LYS A 188 -0.14 20.96 0.86
CA LYS A 188 0.48 20.81 -0.46
C LYS A 188 0.35 19.38 -1.01
N ILE A 189 0.49 18.35 -0.17
CA ILE A 189 0.29 16.95 -0.58
C ILE A 189 -1.17 16.71 -0.96
N ASN A 190 -2.11 17.22 -0.17
CA ASN A 190 -3.53 17.10 -0.45
C ASN A 190 -3.90 17.81 -1.76
N ALA A 191 -3.54 19.08 -1.91
CA ALA A 191 -3.78 19.83 -3.14
C ALA A 191 -3.14 19.16 -4.38
N TRP A 192 -1.93 18.60 -4.21
CA TRP A 192 -1.28 17.83 -5.27
C TRP A 192 -2.09 16.59 -5.68
N ASN A 193 -2.57 15.83 -4.72
CA ASN A 193 -3.39 14.65 -4.98
C ASN A 193 -4.71 15.06 -5.66
N ASP A 194 -5.31 16.17 -5.24
CA ASP A 194 -6.53 16.69 -5.83
C ASP A 194 -6.34 17.10 -7.31
N VAL A 195 -5.17 17.68 -7.66
CA VAL A 195 -4.80 17.92 -9.07
C VAL A 195 -4.76 16.61 -9.87
N LEU A 196 -4.15 15.55 -9.31
CA LEU A 196 -4.07 14.25 -9.97
C LEU A 196 -5.45 13.58 -10.11
N TYR A 197 -6.30 13.66 -9.09
CA TYR A 197 -7.67 13.14 -9.13
C TYR A 197 -8.51 13.89 -10.16
N ALA A 198 -8.48 15.22 -10.17
CA ALA A 198 -9.19 16.03 -11.15
C ALA A 198 -8.72 15.73 -12.59
N MET A 199 -7.42 15.54 -12.81
CA MET A 199 -6.89 15.10 -14.10
C MET A 199 -7.34 13.69 -14.48
N SER A 200 -7.43 12.76 -13.53
CA SER A 200 -7.93 11.41 -13.76
C SER A 200 -9.42 11.42 -14.14
N ASP A 201 -10.23 12.19 -13.44
CA ASP A 201 -11.66 12.34 -13.72
C ASP A 201 -11.91 12.94 -15.10
N LEU A 202 -11.12 13.95 -15.49
CA LEU A 202 -11.12 14.49 -16.85
C LEU A 202 -10.67 13.45 -17.87
N PHE A 203 -9.62 12.68 -17.57
CA PHE A 203 -9.15 11.62 -18.45
C PHE A 203 -10.20 10.54 -18.67
N ILE A 204 -11.06 10.25 -17.69
CA ILE A 204 -12.16 9.29 -17.82
C ILE A 204 -13.32 9.91 -18.59
N SER A 205 -13.79 11.08 -18.16
CA SER A 205 -15.05 11.69 -18.60
C SER A 205 -14.98 12.42 -19.93
N GLU A 206 -13.82 12.93 -20.35
CA GLU A 206 -13.68 13.71 -21.58
C GLU A 206 -13.27 12.88 -22.79
N LYS A 207 -13.62 13.39 -23.98
CA LYS A 207 -13.12 12.82 -25.25
C LYS A 207 -11.60 12.97 -25.30
N PRO A 208 -10.86 12.00 -25.88
CA PRO A 208 -9.39 12.04 -25.91
C PRO A 208 -8.80 13.34 -26.46
N VAL A 209 -9.39 13.90 -27.52
CA VAL A 209 -8.98 15.18 -28.11
C VAL A 209 -9.18 16.34 -27.14
N THR A 210 -10.36 16.41 -26.49
CA THR A 210 -10.65 17.44 -25.49
C THR A 210 -9.72 17.32 -24.28
N PHE A 211 -9.48 16.12 -23.79
CA PHE A 211 -8.54 15.88 -22.69
C PHE A 211 -7.12 16.34 -23.03
N LEU A 212 -6.64 16.03 -24.25
CA LEU A 212 -5.34 16.48 -24.74
C LEU A 212 -5.25 18.02 -24.73
N GLN A 213 -6.29 18.70 -25.24
CA GLN A 213 -6.38 20.15 -25.21
C GLN A 213 -6.36 20.71 -23.78
N ILE A 214 -7.07 20.07 -22.83
CA ILE A 214 -7.07 20.49 -21.42
C ILE A 214 -5.68 20.30 -20.81
N ARG A 215 -5.03 19.15 -20.99
CA ARG A 215 -3.69 18.87 -20.47
C ARG A 215 -2.66 19.90 -20.96
N ASP A 216 -2.64 20.16 -22.27
CA ASP A 216 -1.70 21.09 -22.89
C ASP A 216 -1.99 22.54 -22.48
N PHE A 217 -3.28 22.91 -22.38
CA PHE A 217 -3.72 24.19 -21.84
C PHE A 217 -3.21 24.43 -20.42
N ILE A 218 -3.45 23.47 -19.51
CA ILE A 218 -3.06 23.56 -18.10
C ILE A 218 -1.54 23.67 -17.95
N THR A 219 -0.80 22.83 -18.69
CA THR A 219 0.67 22.86 -18.73
C THR A 219 1.20 24.24 -19.11
N ARG A 220 0.63 24.85 -20.15
CA ARG A 220 0.99 26.20 -20.59
C ARG A 220 0.64 27.26 -19.55
N GLU A 221 -0.57 27.21 -18.97
CA GLU A 221 -0.99 28.20 -17.98
C GLU A 221 -0.15 28.13 -16.69
N ILE A 222 0.21 26.93 -16.22
CA ILE A 222 1.13 26.76 -15.09
C ILE A 222 2.45 27.49 -15.34
N SER A 223 3.04 27.32 -16.52
CA SER A 223 4.28 28.00 -16.89
C SER A 223 4.15 29.53 -16.88
N LEU A 224 3.01 30.04 -17.37
CA LEU A 224 2.74 31.48 -17.37
C LEU A 224 2.49 32.03 -15.95
N ILE A 225 1.77 31.31 -15.11
CA ILE A 225 1.54 31.67 -13.70
C ILE A 225 2.86 31.75 -12.95
N ILE A 226 3.74 30.75 -13.10
CA ILE A 226 5.09 30.75 -12.51
C ILE A 226 5.87 32.00 -12.95
N SER A 227 5.84 32.30 -14.25
CA SER A 227 6.53 33.48 -14.81
C SER A 227 5.99 34.78 -14.23
N ASP A 228 4.66 34.94 -14.13
CA ASP A 228 4.04 36.17 -13.66
C ASP A 228 4.23 36.37 -12.16
N ILE A 229 4.17 35.31 -11.35
CA ILE A 229 4.53 35.36 -9.93
C ILE A 229 6.01 35.75 -9.77
N SER A 230 6.91 35.20 -10.62
CA SER A 230 8.33 35.55 -10.58
C SER A 230 8.59 37.02 -10.92
N LYS A 231 7.85 37.60 -11.87
CA LYS A 231 7.95 39.03 -12.23
C LYS A 231 7.53 39.96 -11.10
N GLN A 232 6.69 39.48 -10.17
CA GLN A 232 6.34 40.22 -8.95
C GLN A 232 7.47 40.22 -7.90
N GLY A 233 8.60 39.56 -8.20
CA GLY A 233 9.78 39.48 -7.32
C GLY A 233 9.80 38.23 -6.43
N PHE A 234 8.76 37.39 -6.48
CA PHE A 234 8.72 36.14 -5.73
C PHE A 234 9.74 35.14 -6.29
N GLN A 235 10.66 34.67 -5.45
CA GLN A 235 11.69 33.73 -5.86
C GLN A 235 11.31 32.30 -5.48
N TRP A 236 10.90 31.51 -6.47
CA TRP A 236 10.60 30.08 -6.30
C TRP A 236 11.78 29.26 -5.78
N GLY A 237 13.03 29.73 -5.98
CA GLY A 237 14.25 29.08 -5.50
C GLY A 237 14.28 28.84 -4.00
N TYR A 238 13.52 29.62 -3.24
CA TYR A 238 13.43 29.54 -1.79
C TYR A 238 12.35 28.56 -1.31
N SER A 239 11.53 28.02 -2.22
CA SER A 239 10.51 27.05 -1.89
C SER A 239 11.06 25.62 -1.97
N PRO A 240 10.92 24.78 -0.92
CA PRO A 240 11.23 23.35 -0.99
C PRO A 240 10.31 22.62 -2.00
N PHE A 241 9.25 23.28 -2.46
CA PHE A 241 8.24 22.73 -3.36
C PHE A 241 8.44 23.17 -4.80
N LYS A 242 9.48 23.96 -5.10
CA LYS A 242 9.83 24.39 -6.45
C LYS A 242 9.78 23.24 -7.43
N ASP A 243 10.48 22.16 -7.11
CA ASP A 243 10.57 21.00 -7.98
C ASP A 243 9.21 20.41 -8.32
N ASN A 244 8.25 20.41 -7.39
CA ASN A 244 6.92 19.89 -7.64
C ASN A 244 6.14 20.76 -8.64
N ILE A 245 6.19 22.08 -8.47
CA ILE A 245 5.52 23.01 -9.38
C ILE A 245 6.15 22.97 -10.77
N PHE A 246 7.48 23.04 -10.86
CA PHE A 246 8.20 23.05 -12.13
C PHE A 246 8.16 21.69 -12.85
N LYS A 247 8.04 20.57 -12.11
CA LYS A 247 7.91 19.23 -12.70
C LYS A 247 6.45 18.84 -12.97
N LEU A 248 5.46 19.66 -12.60
CA LEU A 248 4.05 19.33 -12.79
C LEU A 248 3.75 19.02 -14.26
N GLU A 249 4.25 19.83 -15.19
CA GLU A 249 4.22 19.55 -16.63
C GLU A 249 4.75 18.14 -16.97
N SER A 250 5.99 17.86 -16.56
CA SER A 250 6.65 16.58 -16.86
C SER A 250 5.87 15.39 -16.30
N LEU A 251 5.24 15.56 -15.14
CA LEU A 251 4.46 14.54 -14.46
C LEU A 251 3.10 14.32 -15.13
N LEU A 252 2.41 15.39 -15.55
CA LEU A 252 1.18 15.28 -16.33
C LEU A 252 1.45 14.55 -17.66
N ASN A 253 2.54 14.92 -18.36
CA ASN A 253 2.96 14.27 -19.59
C ASN A 253 3.37 12.80 -19.38
N LYS A 254 3.99 12.48 -18.24
CA LYS A 254 4.35 11.10 -17.87
C LYS A 254 3.13 10.23 -17.53
N ASN A 255 2.15 10.76 -16.80
CA ASN A 255 0.96 10.03 -16.35
C ASN A 255 -0.09 9.87 -17.47
N TYR A 256 -0.13 10.85 -18.37
CA TYR A 256 -1.04 10.90 -19.51
C TYR A 256 -0.28 11.15 -20.82
N PRO A 257 0.62 10.24 -21.23
CA PRO A 257 1.38 10.41 -22.46
C PRO A 257 0.45 10.30 -23.67
N ASP A 258 0.82 10.95 -24.77
CA ASP A 258 0.03 10.96 -26.02
C ASP A 258 -0.35 9.56 -26.48
N LYS A 259 0.55 8.58 -26.31
CA LYS A 259 0.28 7.18 -26.63
C LYS A 259 -0.93 6.63 -25.86
N LYS A 260 -1.01 6.90 -24.55
CA LYS A 260 -2.12 6.44 -23.68
C LYS A 260 -3.45 7.11 -24.07
N ILE A 261 -3.40 8.39 -24.43
CA ILE A 261 -4.58 9.14 -24.90
C ILE A 261 -5.05 8.61 -26.27
N LYS A 262 -4.12 8.35 -27.20
CA LYS A 262 -4.42 7.74 -28.51
C LYS A 262 -5.05 6.35 -28.35
N THR A 263 -4.53 5.50 -27.47
CA THR A 263 -5.12 4.18 -27.20
C THR A 263 -6.56 4.28 -26.68
N LYS A 264 -6.88 5.28 -25.83
CA LYS A 264 -8.28 5.55 -25.43
C LYS A 264 -9.17 5.85 -26.63
N ASN A 265 -8.67 6.63 -27.59
CA ASN A 265 -9.41 6.97 -28.81
C ASN A 265 -9.65 5.73 -29.69
N ASP A 266 -8.63 4.89 -29.87
CA ASP A 266 -8.74 3.67 -30.67
C ASP A 266 -9.76 2.69 -30.07
N LEU A 267 -9.80 2.58 -28.74
CA LEU A 267 -10.80 1.76 -28.04
C LEU A 267 -12.23 2.27 -28.27
N ILE A 268 -12.47 3.59 -28.22
CA ILE A 268 -13.78 4.20 -28.47
C ILE A 268 -14.20 4.02 -29.94
N VAL A 269 -13.27 4.19 -30.89
CA VAL A 269 -13.56 3.97 -32.31
C VAL A 269 -13.87 2.50 -32.58
N THR A 270 -13.15 1.59 -31.93
CA THR A 270 -13.39 0.15 -32.07
C THR A 270 -14.76 -0.22 -31.50
N SER A 271 -15.11 0.22 -30.29
CA SER A 271 -16.43 -0.05 -29.69
C SER A 271 -17.59 0.49 -30.52
N ASN A 272 -17.43 1.66 -31.14
CA ASN A 272 -18.46 2.24 -32.01
C ASN A 272 -18.62 1.46 -33.31
N LYS A 273 -17.53 0.92 -33.88
CA LYS A 273 -17.61 0.02 -35.05
C LYS A 273 -18.26 -1.32 -34.72
N THR A 274 -18.02 -1.86 -33.53
CA THR A 274 -18.67 -3.10 -33.10
C THR A 274 -20.17 -2.89 -32.91
N ASN A 275 -20.58 -1.75 -32.33
CA ASN A 275 -21.99 -1.44 -32.14
C ASN A 275 -22.72 -1.10 -33.45
N SER A 276 -22.09 -0.37 -34.37
CA SER A 276 -22.70 -0.10 -35.69
C SER A 276 -22.91 -1.36 -36.52
N ASN A 277 -22.08 -2.40 -36.34
CA ASN A 277 -22.27 -3.68 -37.02
C ASN A 277 -23.39 -4.53 -36.38
N ILE A 278 -23.68 -4.33 -35.09
CA ILE A 278 -24.80 -4.99 -34.39
C ILE A 278 -26.14 -4.39 -34.81
N ASP A 279 -26.20 -3.07 -35.01
CA ASP A 279 -27.44 -2.38 -35.42
C ASP A 279 -27.84 -2.64 -36.89
N THR A 280 -26.91 -3.02 -37.77
CA THR A 280 -27.24 -3.45 -39.15
C THR A 280 -27.77 -4.89 -39.27
N GLN A 281 -27.94 -5.64 -38.18
CA GLN A 281 -28.43 -7.03 -38.22
C GLN A 281 -29.73 -7.32 -37.44
N MET A 282 -30.44 -6.30 -36.95
CA MET A 282 -31.76 -6.49 -36.34
C MET A 282 -32.84 -5.68 -37.06
N ASP A 283 -33.39 -6.27 -38.11
CA ASP A 283 -34.62 -5.84 -38.77
C ASP A 283 -35.80 -6.55 -38.08
N LEU A 284 -36.31 -5.99 -36.98
CA LEU A 284 -37.58 -6.41 -36.39
C LEU A 284 -38.34 -5.22 -35.81
N LYS A 285 -39.55 -5.05 -36.32
CA LYS A 285 -40.57 -4.07 -35.90
C LYS A 285 -40.94 -4.27 -34.43
N THR A 286 -40.84 -3.21 -33.63
CA THR A 286 -41.58 -3.07 -32.37
C THR A 286 -42.01 -1.61 -32.18
N PRO A 287 -43.17 -1.35 -31.55
CA PRO A 287 -43.83 -0.06 -31.60
C PRO A 287 -43.26 0.92 -30.57
N VAL A 288 -43.40 2.20 -30.90
CA VAL A 288 -43.04 3.36 -30.08
C VAL A 288 -43.84 3.34 -28.77
N VAL A 289 -43.16 3.15 -27.64
CA VAL A 289 -43.69 3.41 -26.29
C VAL A 289 -43.29 4.84 -25.91
N SER A 290 -44.25 5.59 -25.37
CA SER A 290 -44.14 7.02 -25.07
C SER A 290 -43.34 7.29 -23.79
N ILE A 291 -42.71 8.46 -23.76
CA ILE A 291 -41.80 9.01 -22.73
C ILE A 291 -42.47 9.19 -21.34
N GLN A 292 -43.74 8.83 -21.15
CA GLN A 292 -44.48 9.06 -19.91
C GLN A 292 -44.42 7.91 -18.89
N GLU A 293 -43.94 6.70 -19.25
CA GLU A 293 -43.82 5.58 -18.30
C GLU A 293 -42.46 5.54 -17.56
N GLU A 294 -41.46 6.27 -18.05
CA GLU A 294 -40.12 6.32 -17.45
C GLU A 294 -40.03 7.27 -16.24
N GLU A 295 -40.99 8.18 -16.08
CA GLU A 295 -41.11 9.05 -14.89
C GLU A 295 -41.88 8.38 -13.73
N ALA A 296 -42.76 7.42 -14.00
CA ALA A 296 -43.44 6.65 -12.95
C ALA A 296 -42.53 5.63 -12.27
N ALA A 297 -41.58 5.03 -13.01
CA ALA A 297 -40.59 4.10 -12.45
C ALA A 297 -39.48 4.78 -11.63
N LYS A 298 -39.34 6.12 -11.74
CA LYS A 298 -38.39 6.91 -10.93
C LYS A 298 -38.95 7.31 -9.57
N LEU A 299 -40.27 7.32 -9.38
CA LEU A 299 -40.87 7.70 -8.10
C LEU A 299 -40.98 6.56 -7.06
N ASP A 300 -40.88 5.30 -7.47
CA ASP A 300 -40.93 4.15 -6.54
C ASP A 300 -39.54 3.73 -5.98
N PHE A 301 -38.45 4.34 -6.44
CA PHE A 301 -37.08 4.03 -5.97
C PHE A 301 -36.60 4.90 -4.79
N GLU A 302 -37.36 5.92 -4.37
CA GLU A 302 -36.98 6.85 -3.31
C GLU A 302 -37.45 6.48 -1.89
N GLN A 303 -37.95 5.26 -1.69
CA GLN A 303 -38.21 4.72 -0.33
C GLN A 303 -37.44 3.42 -0.07
N ILE A 304 -36.12 3.44 -0.23
CA ILE A 304 -35.28 2.47 0.46
C ILE A 304 -35.29 2.86 1.94
N ASP A 305 -35.79 1.98 2.81
CA ASP A 305 -35.72 2.15 4.25
C ASP A 305 -34.25 2.15 4.71
N HIS A 306 -33.65 3.35 4.70
CA HIS A 306 -32.25 3.61 4.97
C HIS A 306 -31.80 3.05 6.34
N LYS A 307 -32.73 2.93 7.30
CA LYS A 307 -32.46 2.34 8.61
C LYS A 307 -32.17 0.85 8.47
N ASN A 308 -32.93 0.14 7.65
CA ASN A 308 -32.76 -1.30 7.42
C ASN A 308 -31.54 -1.63 6.55
N PHE A 309 -31.20 -0.77 5.58
CA PHE A 309 -29.99 -0.94 4.77
C PHE A 309 -28.69 -0.76 5.60
N LEU A 310 -28.61 0.29 6.42
CA LEU A 310 -27.49 0.49 7.36
C LEU A 310 -27.42 -0.61 8.42
N LYS A 311 -28.56 -1.09 8.90
CA LYS A 311 -28.65 -2.22 9.86
C LYS A 311 -28.08 -3.51 9.27
N ALA A 312 -28.33 -3.80 8.00
CA ALA A 312 -27.79 -4.98 7.33
C ALA A 312 -26.25 -4.94 7.19
N ILE A 313 -25.69 -3.79 6.79
CA ILE A 313 -24.24 -3.62 6.61
C ILE A 313 -23.48 -3.71 7.95
N ILE A 314 -24.02 -3.10 9.00
CA ILE A 314 -23.39 -3.09 10.33
C ILE A 314 -23.44 -4.48 11.00
N ILE A 315 -24.54 -5.23 10.82
CA ILE A 315 -24.66 -6.60 11.32
C ILE A 315 -23.63 -7.52 10.64
N ASP A 316 -23.46 -7.40 9.32
CA ASP A 316 -22.48 -8.20 8.56
C ASP A 316 -21.02 -7.88 8.96
N CYS A 317 -20.73 -6.63 9.32
CA CYS A 317 -19.41 -6.21 9.80
C CYS A 317 -19.11 -6.68 11.23
N LEU A 318 -20.10 -6.64 12.13
CA LEU A 318 -19.92 -6.99 13.55
C LEU A 318 -19.89 -8.51 13.81
N ASP A 319 -20.49 -9.30 12.93
CA ASP A 319 -20.45 -10.77 13.00
C ASP A 319 -19.06 -11.34 12.68
N ASN A 320 -18.15 -10.52 12.13
CA ASN A 320 -16.84 -10.96 11.64
C ASN A 320 -15.63 -10.50 12.48
N SER A 321 -15.76 -9.71 13.56
CA SER A 321 -14.58 -9.36 14.38
C SER A 321 -14.88 -8.96 15.83
N LYS A 322 -14.24 -9.67 16.78
CA LYS A 322 -14.39 -9.48 18.24
C LYS A 322 -13.50 -8.35 18.77
N ASP A 323 -12.41 -8.03 18.06
CA ASP A 323 -11.41 -7.02 18.47
C ASP A 323 -11.82 -5.59 18.07
N TYR A 324 -12.77 -5.44 17.14
CA TYR A 324 -13.25 -4.13 16.71
C TYR A 324 -14.19 -3.47 17.71
N ALA A 325 -15.00 -4.24 18.45
CA ALA A 325 -15.82 -3.72 19.55
C ALA A 325 -14.97 -3.08 20.68
N ASN A 326 -13.77 -3.63 20.92
CA ASN A 326 -12.80 -3.05 21.86
C ASN A 326 -12.16 -1.77 21.32
N THR A 327 -12.01 -1.66 20.00
CA THR A 327 -11.42 -0.50 19.32
C THR A 327 -12.38 0.69 19.29
N ILE A 328 -13.68 0.46 19.07
CA ILE A 328 -14.72 1.50 19.18
C ILE A 328 -14.82 2.04 20.61
N TRP A 329 -14.76 1.18 21.64
CA TRP A 329 -14.76 1.60 23.04
C TRP A 329 -13.52 2.43 23.39
N ARG A 330 -12.34 2.08 22.85
CA ARG A 330 -11.10 2.85 23.04
C ARG A 330 -11.19 4.23 22.40
N ASN A 331 -11.74 4.33 21.20
CA ASN A 331 -11.70 5.56 20.42
C ASN A 331 -12.71 6.62 20.88
N HIS A 332 -13.84 6.22 21.47
CA HIS A 332 -14.92 7.16 21.84
C HIS A 332 -15.09 7.39 23.35
N ARG A 333 -14.18 6.87 24.18
CA ARG A 333 -14.21 7.03 25.65
C ARG A 333 -14.09 8.49 26.10
N ASN A 334 -13.32 9.30 25.38
CA ASN A 334 -13.11 10.71 25.72
C ASN A 334 -14.30 11.58 25.27
N ASP A 335 -14.90 11.27 24.12
CA ASP A 335 -16.11 11.95 23.63
C ASP A 335 -17.31 11.74 24.57
N LEU A 336 -17.38 10.59 25.24
CA LEU A 336 -18.41 10.31 26.26
C LEU A 336 -18.16 11.06 27.58
N LYS A 337 -16.91 11.41 27.88
CA LYS A 337 -16.52 12.15 29.10
C LYS A 337 -16.89 13.64 29.01
N GLU A 338 -16.86 14.20 27.80
CA GLU A 338 -17.19 15.63 27.58
C GLU A 338 -18.70 15.90 27.51
N ASN A 339 -19.52 14.87 27.30
CA ASN A 339 -20.97 15.01 27.06
C ASN A 339 -21.88 14.68 28.27
N TYR A 340 -21.32 14.31 29.42
CA TYR A 340 -22.08 14.08 30.66
C TYR A 340 -21.72 15.11 31.74
N LEU A 341 -22.75 15.67 32.40
CA LEU A 341 -22.57 16.61 33.52
C LEU A 341 -21.71 15.95 34.62
N SER A 342 -20.69 16.68 35.07
CA SER A 342 -19.54 16.15 35.84
C SER A 342 -19.88 15.39 37.13
N SER A 343 -21.07 15.61 37.71
CA SER A 343 -21.54 14.92 38.91
C SER A 343 -21.99 13.48 38.65
N GLU A 344 -22.54 13.18 37.47
CA GLU A 344 -23.03 11.84 37.12
C GLU A 344 -21.89 10.93 36.66
N TRP A 345 -20.92 11.50 35.92
CA TRP A 345 -19.72 10.78 35.50
C TRP A 345 -18.85 10.37 36.69
N SER A 346 -18.72 11.22 37.71
CA SER A 346 -17.94 10.91 38.91
C SER A 346 -18.55 9.77 39.73
N GLN A 347 -19.89 9.64 39.76
CA GLN A 347 -20.56 8.52 40.44
C GLN A 347 -20.43 7.20 39.66
N VAL A 348 -20.50 7.26 38.33
CA VAL A 348 -20.31 6.09 37.46
C VAL A 348 -18.86 5.62 37.50
N GLN A 349 -17.91 6.54 37.46
CA GLN A 349 -16.48 6.26 37.54
C GLN A 349 -16.09 5.72 38.93
N ALA A 350 -16.54 6.36 40.02
CA ALA A 350 -16.27 5.88 41.37
C ALA A 350 -16.90 4.52 41.66
N LYS A 351 -18.10 4.24 41.14
CA LYS A 351 -18.75 2.93 41.27
C LYS A 351 -18.00 1.85 40.48
N PHE A 352 -17.55 2.16 39.27
CA PHE A 352 -16.78 1.25 38.42
C PHE A 352 -15.38 0.95 38.98
N GLU A 353 -14.68 1.96 39.50
CA GLU A 353 -13.36 1.82 40.11
C GLU A 353 -13.42 1.10 41.47
N ASN A 354 -14.45 1.34 42.29
CA ASN A 354 -14.67 0.64 43.55
C ASN A 354 -15.07 -0.84 43.32
N ASP A 355 -15.85 -1.14 42.28
CA ASP A 355 -16.21 -2.51 41.91
C ASP A 355 -15.03 -3.30 41.32
N ILE A 356 -14.11 -2.63 40.60
CA ILE A 356 -12.85 -3.23 40.11
C ILE A 356 -11.85 -3.45 41.25
N SER A 357 -11.69 -2.48 42.15
CA SER A 357 -10.75 -2.58 43.27
C SER A 357 -11.14 -3.68 44.27
N ASN A 358 -12.44 -3.96 44.41
CA ASN A 358 -12.93 -5.06 45.25
C ASN A 358 -12.88 -6.44 44.57
N SER A 359 -12.74 -6.52 43.25
CA SER A 359 -12.65 -7.80 42.51
C SER A 359 -11.22 -8.33 42.32
N TYR A 360 -10.19 -7.58 42.72
CA TYR A 360 -8.79 -8.02 42.63
C TYR A 360 -8.39 -9.06 43.69
N ARG A 361 -9.30 -9.43 44.59
CA ARG A 361 -8.98 -10.29 45.73
C ARG A 361 -9.44 -11.74 45.66
N ASN A 362 -10.21 -12.21 44.67
CA ASN A 362 -10.34 -13.65 44.35
C ASN A 362 -11.15 -13.92 43.07
N ASP A 363 -10.60 -14.82 42.25
CA ASP A 363 -11.19 -15.64 41.18
C ASP A 363 -11.89 -14.99 39.96
N ASN A 364 -11.41 -15.36 38.76
CA ASN A 364 -11.70 -14.77 37.44
C ASN A 364 -13.15 -14.98 36.93
N SER A 365 -13.97 -15.79 37.63
CA SER A 365 -15.37 -16.04 37.29
C SER A 365 -16.31 -14.94 37.81
N VAL A 366 -15.93 -14.26 38.90
CA VAL A 366 -16.70 -13.17 39.53
C VAL A 366 -16.58 -11.89 38.69
N TYR A 367 -15.39 -11.61 38.15
CA TYR A 367 -15.14 -10.50 37.21
C TYR A 367 -16.07 -10.57 35.98
N ARG A 368 -16.24 -11.76 35.39
CA ARG A 368 -17.18 -11.95 34.26
C ARG A 368 -18.64 -11.71 34.63
N ASN A 369 -19.04 -11.98 35.88
CA ASN A 369 -20.43 -11.82 36.31
C ASN A 369 -20.74 -10.38 36.77
N ALA A 370 -19.77 -9.66 37.34
CA ALA A 370 -19.90 -8.24 37.68
C ALA A 370 -20.01 -7.36 36.41
N VAL A 371 -19.15 -7.62 35.42
CA VAL A 371 -19.21 -6.95 34.10
C VAL A 371 -20.56 -7.20 33.40
N LYS A 372 -21.11 -8.42 33.49
CA LYS A 372 -22.47 -8.74 32.99
C LYS A 372 -23.59 -7.97 33.71
N LYS A 373 -23.40 -7.64 34.99
CA LYS A 373 -24.39 -6.94 35.83
C LYS A 373 -24.38 -5.43 35.62
N VAL A 374 -23.20 -4.85 35.39
CA VAL A 374 -23.02 -3.40 35.13
C VAL A 374 -23.48 -3.01 33.73
N ILE A 375 -23.36 -3.90 32.73
CA ILE A 375 -23.77 -3.64 31.33
C ILE A 375 -25.30 -3.83 31.11
N GLY A 376 -26.10 -4.05 32.17
CA GLY A 376 -27.56 -3.95 32.09
C GLY A 376 -28.21 -4.91 31.07
N LEU A 377 -27.76 -6.15 30.99
CA LEU A 377 -28.24 -7.10 30.00
C LEU A 377 -29.45 -7.91 30.48
N LYS A 378 -30.62 -7.27 30.47
CA LYS A 378 -31.90 -7.99 30.23
C LYS A 378 -32.34 -7.93 28.76
N LYS A 379 -31.63 -7.19 27.92
CA LYS A 379 -31.98 -6.98 26.50
C LYS A 379 -31.26 -7.94 25.56
N SER A 380 -31.98 -8.39 24.52
CA SER A 380 -31.51 -9.33 23.51
C SER A 380 -30.33 -8.76 22.70
N ARG A 381 -29.61 -9.60 21.95
CA ARG A 381 -28.50 -9.17 21.10
C ARG A 381 -28.95 -8.16 20.04
N GLU A 382 -30.17 -8.33 19.52
CA GLU A 382 -30.78 -7.45 18.51
C GLU A 382 -31.12 -6.08 19.10
N GLU A 383 -31.62 -6.03 20.34
CA GLU A 383 -31.92 -4.76 21.02
C GLU A 383 -30.66 -3.94 21.33
N ARG A 384 -29.50 -4.58 21.53
CA ARG A 384 -28.22 -3.87 21.72
C ARG A 384 -27.67 -3.31 20.42
N LEU A 385 -27.84 -4.04 19.32
CA LEU A 385 -27.46 -3.59 17.98
C LEU A 385 -28.33 -2.41 17.54
N GLU A 386 -29.62 -2.42 17.86
CA GLU A 386 -30.49 -1.25 17.60
C GLU A 386 -30.05 0.00 18.34
N ILE A 387 -29.65 -0.11 19.62
CA ILE A 387 -29.17 1.03 20.40
C ILE A 387 -27.90 1.64 19.79
N ILE A 388 -26.95 0.81 19.34
CA ILE A 388 -25.69 1.27 18.74
C ILE A 388 -25.95 1.91 17.36
N ILE A 389 -26.83 1.33 16.56
CA ILE A 389 -27.22 1.86 15.25
C ILE A 389 -27.93 3.22 15.42
N ASP A 390 -28.85 3.32 16.38
CA ASP A 390 -29.55 4.57 16.68
C ASP A 390 -28.58 5.64 17.22
N GLN A 391 -27.51 5.27 17.93
CA GLN A 391 -26.46 6.20 18.37
C GLN A 391 -25.58 6.72 17.20
N ILE A 392 -25.21 5.84 16.27
CA ILE A 392 -24.43 6.23 15.07
C ILE A 392 -25.27 7.13 14.15
N ILE A 393 -26.53 6.78 13.93
CA ILE A 393 -27.47 7.59 13.15
C ILE A 393 -27.69 8.95 13.81
N ASN A 394 -27.86 9.00 15.13
CA ASN A 394 -27.99 10.26 15.86
C ASN A 394 -26.71 11.12 15.82
N HIS A 395 -25.52 10.51 15.84
CA HIS A 395 -24.26 11.23 15.69
C HIS A 395 -24.10 11.83 14.29
N LEU A 396 -24.41 11.07 13.24
CA LEU A 396 -24.39 11.54 11.85
C LEU A 396 -25.44 12.63 11.59
N ASN A 397 -26.59 12.57 12.27
CA ASN A 397 -27.63 13.58 12.17
C ASN A 397 -27.33 14.86 12.98
N LYS A 398 -26.65 14.76 14.12
CA LYS A 398 -26.27 15.92 14.96
C LYS A 398 -25.20 16.79 14.32
N ASN A 399 -24.31 16.23 13.51
CA ASN A 399 -23.16 16.95 12.96
C ASN A 399 -23.46 17.72 11.65
N LEU A 400 -24.75 17.89 11.26
CA LEU A 400 -25.19 18.61 10.06
C LEU A 400 -24.40 18.28 8.77
N LEU A 401 -23.86 17.06 8.67
CA LEU A 401 -23.09 16.64 7.49
C LEU A 401 -24.01 16.61 6.27
N SER A 402 -23.54 17.19 5.16
CA SER A 402 -24.24 17.12 3.88
C SER A 402 -24.34 15.67 3.40
N PHE A 403 -25.35 15.36 2.59
CA PHE A 403 -25.57 14.01 2.06
C PHE A 403 -24.33 13.42 1.38
N LYS A 404 -23.58 14.27 0.67
CA LYS A 404 -22.33 13.91 -0.02
C LYS A 404 -21.20 13.55 0.95
N GLU A 405 -21.12 14.20 2.10
CA GLU A 405 -20.11 13.90 3.14
C GLU A 405 -20.43 12.60 3.87
N ARG A 406 -21.73 12.30 4.08
CA ARG A 406 -22.16 11.02 4.66
C ARG A 406 -21.81 9.85 3.73
N LEU A 407 -22.04 9.99 2.42
CA LEU A 407 -21.67 8.98 1.41
C LEU A 407 -20.15 8.77 1.34
N LYS A 408 -19.36 9.85 1.29
CA LYS A 408 -17.89 9.74 1.29
C LYS A 408 -17.33 9.07 2.55
N PHE A 409 -17.95 9.33 3.71
CA PHE A 409 -17.58 8.65 4.96
C PHE A 409 -17.83 7.15 4.88
N ILE A 410 -18.99 6.75 4.35
CA ILE A 410 -19.37 5.34 4.18
C ILE A 410 -18.46 4.63 3.17
N GLU A 411 -18.11 5.28 2.05
CA GLU A 411 -17.21 4.73 1.04
C GLU A 411 -15.78 4.51 1.60
N LYS A 412 -15.24 5.49 2.31
CA LYS A 412 -13.93 5.36 2.99
C LYS A 412 -13.96 4.27 4.07
N PHE A 413 -15.07 4.16 4.79
CA PHE A 413 -15.27 3.14 5.81
C PHE A 413 -15.28 1.73 5.17
N GLU A 414 -15.99 1.54 4.06
CA GLU A 414 -16.01 0.27 3.33
C GLU A 414 -14.65 -0.13 2.75
N GLU A 415 -13.89 0.81 2.18
CA GLU A 415 -12.55 0.53 1.64
C GLU A 415 -11.57 0.11 2.73
N SER A 416 -11.55 0.81 3.86
CA SER A 416 -10.69 0.48 5.00
C SER A 416 -11.01 -0.92 5.57
N VAL A 417 -12.29 -1.33 5.55
CA VAL A 417 -12.72 -2.66 5.98
C VAL A 417 -12.30 -3.74 4.97
N LYS A 418 -12.50 -3.50 3.66
CA LYS A 418 -12.13 -4.45 2.59
C LYS A 418 -10.62 -4.72 2.56
N GLU A 419 -9.80 -3.70 2.73
CA GLU A 419 -8.33 -3.82 2.72
C GLU A 419 -7.79 -4.59 3.94
N SER A 420 -8.35 -4.34 5.13
CA SER A 420 -8.00 -5.07 6.35
C SER A 420 -8.35 -6.56 6.24
N MET A 421 -9.56 -6.88 5.74
CA MET A 421 -10.03 -8.26 5.61
C MET A 421 -9.24 -9.08 4.57
N LEU A 422 -8.83 -8.45 3.46
CA LEU A 422 -8.05 -9.13 2.42
C LEU A 422 -6.65 -9.51 2.90
N ASN A 423 -5.97 -8.60 3.60
CA ASN A 423 -4.63 -8.84 4.15
C ASN A 423 -4.64 -9.91 5.24
N GLU A 424 -5.66 -9.91 6.10
CA GLU A 424 -5.82 -10.91 7.15
C GLU A 424 -6.20 -12.29 6.60
N ALA A 425 -7.08 -12.36 5.60
CA ALA A 425 -7.44 -13.61 4.93
C ALA A 425 -6.25 -14.26 4.21
N LEU A 426 -5.43 -13.45 3.51
CA LEU A 426 -4.23 -13.91 2.82
C LEU A 426 -3.18 -14.45 3.81
N PHE A 427 -2.96 -13.72 4.92
CA PHE A 427 -2.04 -14.12 5.98
C PHE A 427 -2.49 -15.42 6.66
N ASN A 428 -3.77 -15.53 7.02
CA ASN A 428 -4.34 -16.74 7.63
C ASN A 428 -4.34 -17.94 6.68
N HIS A 429 -4.56 -17.72 5.38
CA HIS A 429 -4.47 -18.79 4.37
C HIS A 429 -3.04 -19.34 4.25
N LEU A 430 -2.03 -18.46 4.21
CA LEU A 430 -0.62 -18.84 4.14
C LEU A 430 -0.14 -19.52 5.43
N LYS A 431 -0.54 -19.02 6.60
CA LYS A 431 -0.27 -19.63 7.91
C LYS A 431 -0.89 -21.04 8.02
N ASN A 432 -2.11 -21.22 7.51
CA ASN A 432 -2.75 -22.53 7.47
C ASN A 432 -2.07 -23.49 6.48
N LEU A 433 -1.55 -23.01 5.35
CA LEU A 433 -0.77 -23.83 4.42
C LEU A 433 0.55 -24.31 5.05
N ASP A 434 1.20 -23.48 5.88
CA ASP A 434 2.39 -23.87 6.65
C ASP A 434 2.04 -24.87 7.76
N ASN A 435 0.97 -24.67 8.53
CA ASN A 435 0.51 -25.62 9.55
C ASN A 435 0.07 -26.97 8.96
N ILE A 436 -0.55 -26.98 7.78
CA ILE A 436 -0.98 -28.20 7.07
C ILE A 436 0.22 -28.96 6.49
N LYS A 437 1.33 -28.29 6.15
CA LYS A 437 2.57 -28.94 5.72
C LYS A 437 3.44 -29.45 6.87
N ILE A 438 3.46 -28.76 8.00
CA ILE A 438 4.25 -29.17 9.19
C ILE A 438 3.70 -30.48 9.82
N SER A 439 2.42 -30.81 9.62
CA SER A 439 1.85 -32.07 10.13
C SER A 439 2.15 -33.31 9.27
N LYS A 440 2.71 -33.16 8.06
CA LYS A 440 3.21 -34.29 7.24
C LYS A 440 4.73 -34.36 7.31
N LYS A 441 5.17 -35.33 8.10
CA LYS A 441 6.49 -35.93 8.32
C LYS A 441 7.48 -35.90 7.13
N GLU A 442 7.93 -34.72 6.75
CA GLU A 442 9.26 -34.44 6.20
C GLU A 442 9.73 -33.20 6.92
N LYS A 443 10.55 -33.39 7.97
CA LYS A 443 11.49 -32.35 8.37
C LYS A 443 12.43 -32.19 7.18
N LEU A 444 12.03 -31.35 6.23
CA LEU A 444 12.99 -30.65 5.38
C LEU A 444 13.84 -29.87 6.39
N GLU A 445 14.93 -30.48 6.84
CA GLU A 445 16.07 -29.70 7.30
C GLU A 445 16.33 -28.73 6.17
N ASP A 446 16.04 -27.45 6.42
CA ASP A 446 16.41 -26.40 5.51
C ASP A 446 17.94 -26.47 5.41
N VAL A 447 18.44 -27.16 4.38
CA VAL A 447 19.87 -27.25 4.11
C VAL A 447 20.29 -25.86 3.67
N TYR A 448 20.90 -25.11 4.58
CA TYR A 448 21.54 -23.85 4.30
C TYR A 448 22.92 -24.14 3.73
N ASN A 449 23.24 -23.62 2.54
CA ASN A 449 24.59 -23.70 1.99
C ASN A 449 25.50 -22.66 2.64
N LEU A 450 25.68 -22.78 3.96
CA LEU A 450 26.55 -21.92 4.76
C LEU A 450 27.66 -22.78 5.37
N ASN A 451 28.88 -22.29 5.32
CA ASN A 451 29.98 -22.93 6.02
C ASN A 451 29.88 -22.67 7.54
N GLU A 452 30.66 -23.39 8.35
CA GLU A 452 30.60 -23.28 9.80
C GLU A 452 31.08 -21.93 10.35
N GLU A 453 31.95 -21.22 9.62
CA GLU A 453 32.39 -19.87 10.01
C GLU A 453 31.27 -18.86 9.81
N GLU A 454 30.56 -18.91 8.69
CA GLU A 454 29.39 -18.06 8.42
C GLU A 454 28.29 -18.27 9.46
N LYS A 455 28.02 -19.52 9.86
CA LYS A 455 27.05 -19.82 10.92
C LYS A 455 27.46 -19.17 12.25
N LYS A 456 28.73 -19.27 12.66
CA LYS A 456 29.24 -18.63 13.88
C LYS A 456 29.14 -17.11 13.85
N VAL A 457 29.40 -16.50 12.69
CA VAL A 457 29.22 -15.06 12.49
C VAL A 457 27.75 -14.68 12.65
N ILE A 458 26.83 -15.44 12.04
CA ILE A 458 25.39 -15.22 12.17
C ILE A 458 24.94 -15.35 13.63
N GLU A 459 25.38 -16.39 14.33
CA GLU A 459 25.09 -16.58 15.76
C GLU A 459 25.54 -15.37 16.59
N SER A 460 26.75 -14.86 16.34
CA SER A 460 27.28 -13.68 17.02
C SER A 460 26.44 -12.42 16.73
N LEU A 461 26.00 -12.23 15.49
CA LEU A 461 25.12 -11.12 15.10
C LEU A 461 23.73 -11.22 15.73
N ILE A 462 23.21 -12.43 15.90
CA ILE A 462 21.94 -12.69 16.59
C ILE A 462 22.06 -12.33 18.06
N GLU A 463 23.15 -12.71 18.73
CA GLU A 463 23.38 -12.35 20.14
C GLU A 463 23.44 -10.84 20.34
N ILE A 464 24.14 -10.12 19.44
CA ILE A 464 24.18 -8.65 19.46
C ILE A 464 22.78 -8.08 19.29
N LYS A 465 22.01 -8.57 18.32
CA LYS A 465 20.67 -8.05 18.04
C LYS A 465 19.69 -8.34 19.17
N VAL A 466 19.75 -9.53 19.76
CA VAL A 466 18.95 -9.91 20.93
C VAL A 466 19.28 -9.03 22.13
N ARG A 467 20.56 -8.76 22.37
CA ARG A 467 21.01 -7.84 23.41
C ARG A 467 20.47 -6.43 23.17
N GLU A 468 20.53 -5.93 21.93
CA GLU A 468 19.95 -4.65 21.55
C GLU A 468 18.45 -4.59 21.84
N LEU A 469 17.69 -5.60 21.40
CA LEU A 469 16.24 -5.68 21.63
C LEU A 469 15.91 -5.68 23.13
N ASN A 470 16.70 -6.37 23.95
CA ASN A 470 16.54 -6.42 25.41
C ASN A 470 16.97 -5.13 26.13
N THR A 471 17.96 -4.40 25.63
CA THR A 471 18.57 -3.27 26.36
C THR A 471 17.85 -1.95 26.10
N PHE A 472 17.47 -1.71 24.85
CA PHE A 472 16.64 -0.56 24.55
C PHE A 472 15.21 -0.90 25.01
N HIS A 473 14.51 0.03 25.65
CA HIS A 473 13.09 -0.15 26.05
C HIS A 473 12.18 0.92 25.47
N LYS A 474 12.74 1.97 24.86
CA LYS A 474 11.99 3.13 24.37
C LYS A 474 12.58 3.61 23.03
N VAL A 475 11.74 3.62 22.00
CA VAL A 475 11.97 4.38 20.76
C VAL A 475 10.74 5.26 20.60
N ARG A 476 10.93 6.58 20.61
CA ARG A 476 9.82 7.55 20.57
C ARG A 476 9.68 8.23 19.20
N TYR A 477 10.79 8.35 18.46
CA TYR A 477 10.85 8.99 17.16
C TYR A 477 11.95 8.33 16.32
N ALA A 478 11.71 8.16 15.02
CA ALA A 478 12.74 7.87 14.03
C ALA A 478 12.55 8.78 12.81
N LEU A 479 13.67 9.10 12.16
CA LEU A 479 13.64 9.89 10.94
C LEU A 479 13.26 8.98 9.75
N ASP A 480 12.33 9.41 8.91
CA ASP A 480 12.05 8.71 7.64
C ASP A 480 13.14 8.97 6.58
N VAL A 481 12.96 8.42 5.37
CA VAL A 481 13.92 8.58 4.26
C VAL A 481 14.20 10.03 3.86
N ASN A 482 13.38 10.98 4.31
CA ASN A 482 13.54 12.42 4.05
C ASN A 482 14.13 13.18 5.24
N GLY A 483 14.51 12.49 6.33
CA GLY A 483 15.06 13.11 7.53
C GLY A 483 13.99 13.73 8.45
N GLU A 484 12.71 13.43 8.25
CA GLU A 484 11.62 13.95 9.09
C GLU A 484 11.37 13.05 10.29
N ALA A 485 11.38 13.63 11.51
CA ALA A 485 11.09 12.88 12.73
C ALA A 485 9.62 12.49 12.78
N LYS A 486 9.37 11.23 12.40
CA LYS A 486 8.08 10.57 12.56
C LYS A 486 8.07 9.82 13.88
N GLN A 487 6.93 9.88 14.54
CA GLN A 487 6.67 8.95 15.63
C GLN A 487 6.58 7.57 15.00
N VAL A 488 7.52 6.70 15.34
CA VAL A 488 7.55 5.34 14.84
C VAL A 488 7.32 4.40 16.01
N THR A 489 6.58 3.33 15.75
CA THR A 489 6.53 2.20 16.67
C THR A 489 7.91 1.57 16.76
N ARG A 490 8.26 1.03 17.91
CA ARG A 490 9.53 0.35 18.04
C ARG A 490 9.66 -0.81 17.07
N VAL A 491 8.58 -1.53 16.78
CA VAL A 491 8.60 -2.58 15.77
C VAL A 491 8.94 -2.05 14.39
N SER A 492 8.30 -0.95 13.96
CA SER A 492 8.63 -0.37 12.64
C SER A 492 10.09 0.10 12.56
N PHE A 493 10.64 0.63 13.66
CA PHE A 493 12.05 0.99 13.74
C PHE A 493 12.98 -0.23 13.63
N GLU A 494 12.76 -1.26 14.44
CA GLU A 494 13.59 -2.47 14.45
C GLU A 494 13.49 -3.24 13.15
N SER A 495 12.28 -3.38 12.59
CA SER A 495 12.05 -3.95 11.27
C SER A 495 12.80 -3.19 10.17
N LYS A 496 12.82 -1.85 10.23
CA LYS A 496 13.55 -1.05 9.24
C LYS A 496 15.06 -1.20 9.37
N LYS A 497 15.58 -1.23 10.60
CA LYS A 497 17.01 -1.46 10.87
C LYS A 497 17.45 -2.83 10.37
N LEU A 498 16.64 -3.87 10.60
CA LEU A 498 16.87 -5.21 10.06
C LEU A 498 16.82 -5.21 8.53
N GLU A 499 15.83 -4.56 7.92
CA GLU A 499 15.74 -4.44 6.47
C GLU A 499 16.99 -3.79 5.86
N MET A 500 17.46 -2.68 6.45
CA MET A 500 18.68 -1.99 6.04
C MET A 500 19.91 -2.89 6.20
N PHE A 501 20.08 -3.51 7.36
CA PHE A 501 21.20 -4.44 7.60
C PHE A 501 21.25 -5.56 6.54
N LEU A 502 20.10 -6.16 6.24
CA LEU A 502 20.02 -7.27 5.29
C LEU A 502 20.25 -6.84 3.84
N ASN A 503 19.81 -5.64 3.46
CA ASN A 503 19.98 -5.11 2.11
C ASN A 503 21.38 -4.54 1.87
N ASP A 504 21.93 -3.81 2.84
CA ASP A 504 23.21 -3.09 2.69
C ASP A 504 24.41 -4.05 2.80
N GLY A 505 24.27 -5.16 3.54
CA GLY A 505 25.33 -6.15 3.73
C GLY A 505 25.60 -7.07 2.53
N ASN A 506 24.81 -6.98 1.44
CA ASN A 506 24.91 -7.83 0.25
C ASN A 506 25.03 -9.34 0.58
N TYR A 507 24.28 -9.79 1.59
CA TYR A 507 24.34 -11.16 2.08
C TYR A 507 23.70 -12.15 1.09
N SER A 508 24.20 -13.39 1.09
CA SER A 508 23.58 -14.47 0.32
C SER A 508 22.16 -14.76 0.83
N ILE A 509 21.28 -15.28 -0.04
CA ILE A 509 19.90 -15.60 0.35
C ILE A 509 19.88 -16.64 1.49
N ASP A 510 20.84 -17.58 1.50
CA ASP A 510 20.94 -18.59 2.54
C ASP A 510 21.38 -17.98 3.89
N PHE A 511 22.28 -16.99 3.86
CA PHE A 511 22.66 -16.22 5.05
C PHE A 511 21.46 -15.48 5.64
N VAL A 512 20.74 -14.71 4.81
CA VAL A 512 19.57 -13.93 5.26
C VAL A 512 18.50 -14.86 5.85
N LYS A 513 18.23 -15.99 5.18
CA LYS A 513 17.23 -16.97 5.63
C LYS A 513 17.63 -17.59 6.97
N TYR A 514 18.88 -18.01 7.13
CA TYR A 514 19.40 -18.57 8.38
C TYR A 514 19.33 -17.54 9.51
N TYR A 515 19.86 -16.33 9.28
CA TYR A 515 19.84 -15.22 10.25
C TYR A 515 18.43 -14.93 10.76
N LEU A 516 17.46 -14.73 9.86
CA LEU A 516 16.08 -14.41 10.24
C LEU A 516 15.40 -15.57 10.99
N THR A 517 15.66 -16.82 10.59
CA THR A 517 15.08 -18.00 11.24
C THR A 517 15.62 -18.14 12.67
N SER A 518 16.93 -18.06 12.83
CA SER A 518 17.58 -18.18 14.13
C SER A 518 17.30 -16.99 15.04
N LEU A 519 17.21 -15.76 14.50
CA LEU A 519 16.79 -14.57 15.27
C LEU A 519 15.37 -14.75 15.83
N ARG A 520 14.43 -15.22 15.00
CA ARG A 520 13.06 -15.50 15.40
C ARG A 520 12.99 -16.53 16.53
N GLU A 521 13.69 -17.66 16.36
CA GLU A 521 13.75 -18.71 17.39
C GLU A 521 14.34 -18.20 18.70
N LYS A 522 15.39 -17.37 18.62
CA LYS A 522 16.04 -16.80 19.79
C LYS A 522 15.15 -15.80 20.53
N ILE A 523 14.43 -14.92 19.83
CA ILE A 523 13.43 -14.02 20.42
C ILE A 523 12.37 -14.79 21.20
N ILE A 524 11.83 -15.87 20.60
CA ILE A 524 10.79 -16.72 21.21
C ILE A 524 11.36 -17.47 22.43
N SER A 525 12.53 -18.10 22.28
CA SER A 525 13.19 -18.89 23.33
C SER A 525 13.54 -18.04 24.55
N ASP A 526 14.14 -16.87 24.32
CA ASP A 526 14.60 -15.98 25.39
C ASP A 526 13.46 -15.11 25.96
N LYS A 527 12.23 -15.26 25.44
CA LYS A 527 11.02 -14.51 25.84
C LYS A 527 11.22 -13.00 25.81
N ILE A 528 11.93 -12.51 24.79
CA ILE A 528 12.20 -11.08 24.61
C ILE A 528 10.88 -10.38 24.40
N THR A 529 10.55 -9.40 25.25
CA THR A 529 9.30 -8.63 25.12
C THR A 529 9.62 -7.22 24.63
N ILE A 530 9.04 -6.83 23.50
CA ILE A 530 9.22 -5.50 22.90
C ILE A 530 7.95 -4.70 23.16
N TYR A 531 8.09 -3.60 23.90
CA TYR A 531 7.00 -2.68 24.23
C TYR A 531 7.04 -1.44 23.34
N ASP A 532 5.88 -0.97 22.90
CA ASP A 532 5.69 0.41 22.44
C ASP A 532 5.22 1.26 23.60
N TYR A 533 5.95 2.34 23.87
CA TYR A 533 5.49 3.38 24.78
C TYR A 533 4.76 4.46 23.98
N LEU A 534 3.56 4.13 23.50
CA LEU A 534 2.58 5.16 23.18
C LEU A 534 1.99 5.68 24.50
N PRO A 535 1.78 6.99 24.70
CA PRO A 535 1.49 7.57 26.02
C PRO A 535 0.28 7.00 26.78
N ASN A 536 -0.59 6.17 26.18
CA ASN A 536 -1.81 5.68 26.81
C ASN A 536 -2.17 4.21 26.49
N GLU A 537 -1.26 3.42 25.91
CA GLU A 537 -1.52 2.01 25.59
C GLU A 537 -0.30 1.13 25.93
N THR A 538 -0.51 -0.04 26.53
CA THR A 538 0.51 -1.08 26.67
C THR A 538 0.22 -2.25 25.73
N PRO A 539 0.53 -2.17 24.42
CA PRO A 539 0.50 -3.32 23.54
C PRO A 539 1.81 -4.13 23.66
N ASP A 540 1.68 -5.46 23.67
CA ASP A 540 2.79 -6.40 23.50
C ASP A 540 3.11 -6.50 22.00
N VAL A 541 4.13 -5.76 21.57
CA VAL A 541 4.50 -5.57 20.15
C VAL A 541 5.48 -6.65 19.67
N THR A 542 5.93 -7.54 20.56
CA THR A 542 6.83 -8.66 20.24
C THR A 542 6.31 -9.51 19.09
N ASN A 543 5.01 -9.77 19.09
CA ASN A 543 4.36 -10.57 18.06
C ASN A 543 4.42 -9.89 16.67
N ASP A 544 4.43 -8.57 16.61
CA ASP A 544 4.46 -7.84 15.34
C ASP A 544 5.84 -7.90 14.69
N LEU A 545 6.92 -7.85 15.48
CA LEU A 545 8.27 -8.07 14.93
C LEU A 545 8.43 -9.50 14.42
N ILE A 546 7.92 -10.50 15.15
CA ILE A 546 7.92 -11.89 14.71
C ILE A 546 7.11 -12.04 13.40
N ASN A 547 5.93 -11.42 13.33
CA ASN A 547 5.10 -11.42 12.12
C ASN A 547 5.82 -10.79 10.93
N TRP A 548 6.58 -9.70 11.17
CA TRP A 548 7.42 -9.09 10.13
C TRP A 548 8.52 -10.03 9.64
N ILE A 549 9.22 -10.72 10.56
CA ILE A 549 10.25 -11.71 10.21
C ILE A 549 9.62 -12.85 9.36
N ASP A 550 8.47 -13.36 9.79
CA ASP A 550 7.74 -14.42 9.06
C ASP A 550 7.37 -13.98 7.64
N LYS A 551 6.94 -12.73 7.46
CA LYS A 551 6.66 -12.16 6.13
C LYS A 551 7.91 -12.09 5.25
N GLN A 552 9.07 -11.72 5.80
CA GLN A 552 10.33 -11.69 5.03
C GLN A 552 10.79 -13.10 4.62
N LEU A 553 10.65 -14.08 5.51
CA LEU A 553 10.95 -15.48 5.20
C LEU A 553 10.06 -16.01 4.06
N ILE A 554 8.78 -15.63 4.02
CA ILE A 554 7.87 -15.94 2.91
C ILE A 554 8.35 -15.28 1.61
N ASN A 555 8.69 -13.98 1.65
CA ASN A 555 9.17 -13.26 0.47
C ASN A 555 10.43 -13.90 -0.14
N ILE A 556 11.37 -14.34 0.71
CA ILE A 556 12.57 -15.05 0.27
C ILE A 556 12.23 -16.37 -0.44
N ARG A 557 11.27 -17.13 0.10
CA ARG A 557 10.78 -18.37 -0.53
C ARG A 557 10.16 -18.07 -1.90
N LEU A 558 9.37 -17.00 -2.01
CA LEU A 558 8.76 -16.59 -3.28
C LEU A 558 9.82 -16.17 -4.32
N LYS A 559 10.80 -15.36 -3.94
CA LYS A 559 11.92 -14.97 -4.83
C LYS A 559 12.67 -16.20 -5.36
N LYS A 560 12.98 -17.20 -4.52
CA LYS A 560 13.60 -18.45 -4.98
C LYS A 560 12.72 -19.21 -5.97
N ILE A 561 11.40 -19.18 -5.81
CA ILE A 561 10.46 -19.79 -6.76
C ILE A 561 10.46 -19.01 -8.08
N GLU A 562 10.50 -17.68 -8.02
CA GLU A 562 10.57 -16.81 -9.21
C GLU A 562 11.91 -16.94 -9.95
N GLU A 563 13.03 -17.02 -9.25
CA GLU A 563 14.34 -17.28 -9.85
C GLU A 563 14.40 -18.65 -10.53
N LYS A 564 13.76 -19.67 -9.95
CA LYS A 564 13.56 -20.97 -10.62
C LYS A 564 12.61 -20.90 -11.82
N LYS A 565 11.76 -19.87 -11.89
CA LYS A 565 10.84 -19.62 -13.01
C LYS A 565 11.39 -18.65 -14.06
N LYS A 566 12.43 -17.86 -13.75
CA LYS A 566 13.08 -17.00 -14.76
C LYS A 566 13.54 -17.90 -15.90
N PRO A 567 13.12 -17.63 -17.15
CA PRO A 567 13.54 -18.42 -18.29
C PRO A 567 15.07 -18.40 -18.34
N ARG A 568 15.69 -19.59 -18.40
CA ARG A 568 17.13 -19.73 -18.64
C ARG A 568 17.49 -18.85 -19.84
N ASP A 569 18.44 -17.93 -19.63
CA ASP A 569 18.97 -16.94 -20.58
C ASP A 569 18.50 -17.09 -22.03
N THR A 570 17.56 -16.24 -22.43
CA THR A 570 17.16 -16.05 -23.82
C THR A 570 18.27 -15.43 -24.68
N ASN A 571 19.28 -14.81 -24.07
CA ASN A 571 20.39 -14.11 -24.75
C ASN A 571 21.45 -15.01 -25.39
N LYS A 572 21.30 -16.35 -25.33
CA LYS A 572 22.30 -17.24 -25.94
C LYS A 572 22.26 -17.22 -27.48
N LEU A 573 21.10 -16.96 -28.08
CA LEU A 573 20.92 -17.00 -29.54
C LEU A 573 21.61 -15.83 -30.25
N ASP A 574 21.55 -14.63 -29.67
CA ASP A 574 22.11 -13.40 -30.24
C ASP A 574 23.64 -13.40 -30.25
N ASN A 575 24.26 -14.23 -29.40
CA ASN A 575 25.71 -14.37 -29.29
C ASN A 575 26.30 -15.45 -30.21
N LEU A 576 25.48 -16.21 -30.95
CA LEU A 576 25.96 -17.21 -31.90
C LEU A 576 26.31 -16.56 -33.24
N SER A 577 27.54 -16.78 -33.70
CA SER A 577 27.96 -16.37 -35.04
C SER A 577 27.17 -17.12 -36.12
N ASN A 578 27.05 -16.55 -37.34
CA ASN A 578 26.39 -17.22 -38.46
C ASN A 578 27.00 -18.58 -38.79
N VAL A 579 28.32 -18.75 -38.58
CA VAL A 579 29.03 -20.02 -38.78
C VAL A 579 28.58 -21.07 -37.77
N GLU A 580 28.41 -20.69 -36.50
CA GLU A 580 27.90 -21.59 -35.46
C GLU A 580 26.43 -21.93 -35.69
N LYS A 581 25.60 -20.96 -36.07
CA LYS A 581 24.20 -21.19 -36.45
C LYS A 581 24.09 -22.19 -37.60
N ALA A 582 24.90 -22.02 -38.65
CA ALA A 582 24.95 -22.96 -39.78
C ALA A 582 25.35 -24.36 -39.33
N LYS A 583 26.41 -24.49 -38.51
CA LYS A 583 26.84 -25.79 -37.96
C LYS A 583 25.73 -26.48 -37.17
N ILE A 584 25.04 -25.74 -36.31
CA ILE A 584 23.92 -26.26 -35.52
C ILE A 584 22.76 -26.67 -36.44
N ALA A 585 22.46 -25.88 -37.48
CA ALA A 585 21.43 -26.22 -38.47
C ALA A 585 21.74 -27.53 -39.22
N TYR A 586 22.99 -27.74 -39.66
CA TYR A 586 23.41 -29.02 -40.25
C TYR A 586 23.30 -30.19 -39.27
N GLU A 587 23.68 -30.00 -38.01
CA GLU A 587 23.52 -31.03 -36.97
C GLU A 587 22.03 -31.33 -36.70
N LEU A 588 21.15 -30.33 -36.70
CA LEU A 588 19.70 -30.49 -36.54
C LEU A 588 19.07 -31.22 -37.74
N ILE A 589 19.56 -30.98 -38.95
CA ILE A 589 19.17 -31.75 -40.14
C ILE A 589 19.64 -33.20 -40.02
N GLY A 590 20.85 -33.42 -39.52
CA GLY A 590 21.43 -34.75 -39.32
C GLY A 590 21.51 -35.53 -40.64
N ASP A 591 21.21 -36.83 -40.58
CA ASP A 591 21.28 -37.72 -41.75
C ASP A 591 20.05 -37.62 -42.67
N ASN A 592 19.11 -36.70 -42.43
CA ASN A 592 17.92 -36.57 -43.26
C ASN A 592 18.32 -36.21 -44.71
N LYS A 593 17.94 -37.06 -45.67
CA LYS A 593 18.17 -36.89 -47.11
C LYS A 593 16.86 -36.54 -47.81
N ILE A 594 16.97 -35.82 -48.93
CA ILE A 594 15.84 -35.45 -49.80
C ILE A 594 15.03 -36.69 -50.24
N SER A 595 15.70 -37.82 -50.44
CA SER A 595 15.09 -39.07 -50.88
C SER A 595 14.35 -39.85 -49.79
N PHE A 596 14.33 -39.39 -48.54
CA PHE A 596 13.63 -40.10 -47.47
C PHE A 596 12.13 -39.83 -47.48
N THR A 597 11.36 -40.90 -47.24
CA THR A 597 9.90 -40.86 -47.14
C THR A 597 9.41 -40.27 -45.82
N SER A 598 10.27 -40.13 -44.81
CA SER A 598 9.93 -39.52 -43.52
C SER A 598 11.15 -38.93 -42.82
N ILE A 599 10.95 -37.83 -42.07
CA ILE A 599 11.99 -37.22 -41.25
C ILE A 599 12.23 -38.03 -39.99
N VAL A 600 13.51 -38.23 -39.70
CA VAL A 600 13.99 -38.84 -38.47
C VAL A 600 14.24 -37.74 -37.44
N TYR A 601 13.60 -37.83 -36.27
CA TYR A 601 13.62 -36.77 -35.25
C TYR A 601 14.49 -37.07 -34.01
N HIS A 602 15.04 -38.28 -33.86
CA HIS A 602 15.63 -38.70 -32.59
C HIS A 602 16.90 -37.91 -32.22
N HIS A 603 17.72 -37.52 -33.21
CA HIS A 603 18.96 -36.78 -32.99
C HIS A 603 18.72 -35.32 -32.61
N ILE A 604 17.55 -34.75 -32.93
CA ILE A 604 17.23 -33.33 -32.66
C ILE A 604 17.35 -33.02 -31.16
N LYS A 605 16.85 -33.90 -30.29
CA LYS A 605 16.95 -33.71 -28.83
C LYS A 605 18.40 -33.71 -28.35
N ASP A 606 19.24 -34.57 -28.91
CA ASP A 606 20.64 -34.68 -28.54
C ASP A 606 21.44 -33.45 -29.01
N VAL A 607 21.15 -32.95 -30.21
CA VAL A 607 21.75 -31.71 -30.73
C VAL A 607 21.37 -30.50 -29.88
N LEU A 608 20.08 -30.34 -29.54
CA LEU A 608 19.64 -29.26 -28.66
C LEU A 608 20.29 -29.35 -27.27
N LYS A 609 20.41 -30.56 -26.71
CA LYS A 609 21.08 -30.78 -25.42
C LYS A 609 22.57 -30.47 -25.47
N LYS A 610 23.26 -30.93 -26.53
CA LYS A 610 24.70 -30.68 -26.79
C LYS A 610 25.00 -29.19 -26.82
N HIS A 611 24.19 -28.40 -27.52
CA HIS A 611 24.38 -26.95 -27.65
C HIS A 611 23.70 -26.14 -26.54
N LYS A 612 23.06 -26.79 -25.56
CA LYS A 612 22.25 -26.18 -24.50
C LYS A 612 21.24 -25.17 -25.06
N LEU A 613 20.50 -25.57 -26.08
CA LEU A 613 19.46 -24.78 -26.75
C LEU A 613 18.06 -25.25 -26.34
N THR A 614 17.11 -24.32 -26.34
CA THR A 614 15.68 -24.63 -26.24
C THR A 614 15.12 -25.05 -27.60
N TYR A 615 13.92 -25.66 -27.62
CA TYR A 615 13.22 -25.99 -28.86
C TYR A 615 12.94 -24.74 -29.72
N THR A 616 12.60 -23.62 -29.08
CA THR A 616 12.39 -22.32 -29.74
C THR A 616 13.68 -21.82 -30.38
N GLN A 617 14.80 -21.83 -29.64
CA GLN A 617 16.10 -21.43 -30.20
C GLN A 617 16.53 -22.32 -31.37
N GLY A 618 16.30 -23.64 -31.30
CA GLY A 618 16.56 -24.55 -32.42
C GLY A 618 15.73 -24.22 -33.67
N ARG A 619 14.46 -23.89 -33.49
CA ARG A 619 13.55 -23.47 -34.56
C ARG A 619 14.01 -22.15 -35.19
N ASP A 620 14.37 -21.17 -34.37
CA ASP A 620 14.81 -19.86 -34.86
C ASP A 620 16.15 -19.96 -35.61
N ILE A 621 17.07 -20.82 -35.18
CA ILE A 621 18.30 -21.12 -35.95
C ILE A 621 17.97 -21.69 -37.34
N LEU A 622 17.01 -22.61 -37.44
CA LEU A 622 16.62 -23.19 -38.72
C LEU A 622 15.92 -22.18 -39.64
N LEU A 623 15.15 -21.23 -39.06
CA LEU A 623 14.55 -20.13 -39.81
C LEU A 623 15.61 -19.16 -40.35
N ASP A 624 16.55 -18.74 -39.49
CA ASP A 624 17.66 -17.86 -39.88
C ASP A 624 18.50 -18.46 -41.01
N MET A 625 18.75 -19.78 -40.94
CA MET A 625 19.62 -20.48 -41.89
C MET A 625 18.87 -21.02 -43.12
N LYS A 626 17.55 -20.80 -43.25
CA LYS A 626 16.76 -21.31 -44.39
C LYS A 626 17.34 -20.86 -45.75
N GLY A 627 17.90 -19.65 -45.82
CA GLY A 627 18.55 -19.13 -47.03
C GLY A 627 19.85 -19.84 -47.44
N THR A 628 20.46 -20.65 -46.57
CA THR A 628 21.74 -21.34 -46.85
C THR A 628 21.56 -22.75 -47.44
N PHE A 629 20.34 -23.28 -47.46
CA PHE A 629 20.03 -24.61 -47.98
C PHE A 629 19.31 -24.54 -49.33
N SER A 630 19.35 -25.64 -50.09
CA SER A 630 18.60 -25.72 -51.35
C SER A 630 17.09 -25.60 -51.11
N SER A 631 16.35 -25.08 -52.10
CA SER A 631 14.89 -24.95 -52.02
C SER A 631 14.19 -26.29 -51.69
N GLU A 632 14.73 -27.38 -52.21
CA GLU A 632 14.22 -28.72 -51.98
C GLU A 632 14.46 -29.20 -50.53
N GLN A 633 15.66 -29.00 -49.99
CA GLN A 633 15.95 -29.28 -48.56
C GLN A 633 15.09 -28.43 -47.62
N ASN A 634 14.88 -27.16 -47.96
CA ASN A 634 14.03 -26.26 -47.17
C ASN A 634 12.61 -26.79 -47.04
N THR A 635 12.07 -27.30 -48.15
CA THR A 635 10.67 -27.76 -48.24
C THR A 635 10.50 -29.14 -47.61
N ILE A 636 11.39 -30.09 -47.94
CA ILE A 636 11.22 -31.50 -47.57
C ILE A 636 11.76 -31.79 -46.17
N ILE A 637 12.81 -31.08 -45.72
CA ILE A 637 13.54 -31.44 -44.50
C ILE A 637 13.40 -30.37 -43.41
N ILE A 638 13.65 -29.11 -43.73
CA ILE A 638 13.72 -28.05 -42.71
C ILE A 638 12.32 -27.71 -42.19
N GLU A 639 11.33 -27.57 -43.08
CA GLU A 639 9.96 -27.22 -42.68
C GLU A 639 9.32 -28.24 -41.72
N PRO A 640 9.43 -29.57 -41.94
CA PRO A 640 8.85 -30.52 -40.99
C PRO A 640 9.64 -30.60 -39.67
N ILE A 641 10.95 -30.32 -39.66
CA ILE A 641 11.72 -30.17 -38.42
C ILE A 641 11.26 -28.93 -37.63
N ILE A 642 11.06 -27.78 -38.30
CA ILE A 642 10.51 -26.57 -37.68
C ILE A 642 9.13 -26.87 -37.07
N THR A 643 8.26 -27.51 -37.85
CA THR A 643 6.91 -27.90 -37.40
C THR A 643 6.97 -28.83 -36.18
N TYR A 644 7.90 -29.79 -36.16
CA TYR A 644 8.13 -30.68 -35.03
C TYR A 644 8.57 -29.90 -33.77
N LEU A 645 9.52 -28.99 -33.91
CA LEU A 645 10.00 -28.15 -32.80
C LEU A 645 8.90 -27.24 -32.25
N GLU A 646 8.07 -26.66 -33.10
CA GLU A 646 6.91 -25.85 -32.70
C GLU A 646 5.85 -26.69 -31.96
N ARG A 647 5.53 -27.88 -32.47
CA ARG A 647 4.57 -28.79 -31.82
C ARG A 647 5.03 -29.21 -30.43
N ILE A 648 6.31 -29.53 -30.28
CA ILE A 648 6.88 -29.85 -28.97
C ILE A 648 6.86 -28.64 -28.04
N ASN A 649 7.19 -27.45 -28.55
CA ASN A 649 7.15 -26.23 -27.76
C ASN A 649 5.72 -25.92 -27.29
N LEU A 650 4.72 -26.06 -28.15
CA LEU A 650 3.31 -25.91 -27.79
C LEU A 650 2.89 -26.92 -26.73
N SER A 651 3.28 -28.19 -26.87
CA SER A 651 2.99 -29.20 -25.85
C SER A 651 3.64 -28.87 -24.50
N ASN A 652 4.86 -28.32 -24.50
CA ASN A 652 5.57 -27.94 -23.28
C ASN A 652 5.04 -26.63 -22.66
N ASN A 653 4.57 -25.68 -23.47
CA ASN A 653 4.01 -24.41 -23.01
C ASN A 653 2.55 -24.54 -22.56
N SER A 654 1.76 -25.44 -23.18
CA SER A 654 0.46 -25.86 -22.63
C SER A 654 0.62 -26.66 -21.32
N LEU A 655 1.83 -27.15 -21.04
CA LEU A 655 2.23 -27.85 -19.81
C LEU A 655 3.08 -26.97 -18.86
N GLY A 656 3.24 -25.67 -19.16
CA GLY A 656 4.10 -24.72 -18.44
C GLY A 656 3.58 -24.21 -17.09
N PHE A 657 2.45 -24.71 -16.61
CA PHE A 657 2.17 -24.72 -15.18
C PHE A 657 2.89 -25.94 -14.58
N ASN A 658 4.02 -25.69 -13.92
CA ASN A 658 4.74 -26.66 -13.09
C ASN A 658 3.78 -27.32 -12.08
N SER A 659 3.18 -28.41 -12.51
CA SER A 659 2.67 -29.44 -11.64
C SER A 659 3.89 -30.27 -11.21
N SER A 660 4.36 -30.02 -9.98
CA SER A 660 4.41 -31.18 -9.08
C SER A 660 3.13 -31.95 -9.33
N ILE A 661 3.15 -33.25 -9.62
CA ILE A 661 1.95 -34.05 -9.92
C ILE A 661 0.90 -33.84 -8.82
N LYS A 662 0.13 -32.77 -8.94
CA LYS A 662 -1.19 -32.55 -8.40
C LYS A 662 -2.00 -33.15 -9.51
N LYS A 663 -2.46 -34.38 -9.28
CA LYS A 663 -3.69 -34.86 -9.90
C LYS A 663 -4.58 -33.63 -10.08
N THR A 664 -4.93 -33.27 -11.31
CA THR A 664 -6.05 -32.37 -11.53
C THR A 664 -7.16 -32.94 -10.66
N VAL A 665 -7.55 -32.20 -9.61
CA VAL A 665 -8.51 -32.72 -8.65
C VAL A 665 -9.80 -32.76 -9.45
N LYS A 666 -10.06 -33.91 -10.07
CA LYS A 666 -11.23 -34.15 -10.90
C LYS A 666 -12.43 -33.70 -10.09
N ILE A 667 -13.05 -32.59 -10.53
CA ILE A 667 -14.16 -32.01 -9.79
C ILE A 667 -15.26 -33.07 -9.74
N PRO A 668 -15.73 -33.50 -8.55
CA PRO A 668 -16.72 -34.57 -8.47
C PRO A 668 -18.02 -34.21 -9.22
N ALA A 669 -18.67 -35.22 -9.82
CA ALA A 669 -19.89 -35.05 -10.62
C ALA A 669 -21.01 -34.28 -9.90
N LYS A 670 -21.08 -34.38 -8.56
CA LYS A 670 -22.05 -33.63 -7.77
C LYS A 670 -21.98 -32.11 -7.95
N TYR A 671 -20.78 -31.55 -8.13
CA TYR A 671 -20.63 -30.09 -8.30
C TYR A 671 -21.12 -29.65 -9.68
N TYR A 672 -20.97 -30.50 -10.70
CA TYR A 672 -21.54 -30.26 -12.03
C TYR A 672 -23.07 -30.36 -12.00
N ALA A 673 -23.62 -31.31 -11.24
CA ALA A 673 -25.07 -31.42 -11.06
C ALA A 673 -25.64 -30.20 -10.33
N LEU A 674 -24.97 -29.71 -9.28
CA LEU A 674 -25.35 -28.46 -8.60
C LEU A 674 -25.25 -27.26 -9.55
N TYR A 675 -24.17 -27.17 -10.34
CA TYR A 675 -24.02 -26.10 -11.33
C TYR A 675 -25.17 -26.10 -12.34
N HIS A 676 -25.55 -27.25 -12.87
CA HIS A 676 -26.66 -27.38 -13.81
C HIS A 676 -28.00 -26.93 -13.19
N TRP A 677 -28.25 -27.32 -11.94
CA TRP A 677 -29.39 -26.83 -11.17
C TRP A 677 -29.43 -25.30 -11.02
N LEU A 678 -28.28 -24.66 -10.81
CA LEU A 678 -28.20 -23.19 -10.75
C LEU A 678 -28.48 -22.54 -12.11
N LEU A 679 -28.11 -23.19 -13.23
CA LEU A 679 -28.47 -22.72 -14.56
C LEU A 679 -29.99 -22.80 -14.80
N ILE A 680 -30.63 -23.85 -14.29
CA ILE A 680 -32.10 -23.99 -14.33
C ILE A 680 -32.77 -22.89 -13.51
N SER A 681 -32.30 -22.61 -12.29
CA SER A 681 -32.90 -21.56 -11.44
C SER A 681 -32.70 -20.14 -11.99
N LEU A 682 -31.64 -19.92 -12.79
CA LEU A 682 -31.42 -18.67 -13.53
C LEU A 682 -32.25 -18.56 -14.82
N GLY A 683 -33.02 -19.60 -15.19
CA GLY A 683 -33.75 -19.67 -16.45
C GLY A 683 -32.84 -19.79 -17.69
N ILE A 684 -31.59 -20.18 -17.52
CA ILE A 684 -30.61 -20.34 -18.60
C ILE A 684 -30.78 -21.71 -19.27
N GLU A 685 -31.05 -22.74 -18.47
CA GLU A 685 -31.28 -24.11 -18.95
C GLU A 685 -32.68 -24.58 -18.56
N LYS A 686 -33.28 -25.43 -19.39
CA LYS A 686 -34.61 -25.99 -19.13
C LYS A 686 -34.51 -27.09 -18.08
N HIS A 687 -35.55 -27.19 -17.26
CA HIS A 687 -35.71 -28.30 -16.33
C HIS A 687 -35.96 -29.61 -17.09
N PHE A 688 -35.39 -30.73 -16.64
CA PHE A 688 -35.72 -32.04 -17.20
C PHE A 688 -37.17 -32.41 -16.87
N GLU A 689 -37.90 -32.94 -17.84
CA GLU A 689 -39.28 -33.36 -17.64
C GLU A 689 -39.34 -34.63 -16.78
N ARG A 690 -40.34 -34.69 -15.89
CA ARG A 690 -40.65 -35.90 -15.13
C ARG A 690 -41.61 -36.74 -15.94
N ASN A 691 -41.41 -38.05 -15.95
CA ASN A 691 -42.32 -38.98 -16.61
C ASN A 691 -43.62 -39.16 -15.80
N GLU A 692 -44.56 -39.96 -16.32
CA GLU A 692 -45.86 -40.25 -15.70
C GLU A 692 -45.78 -40.80 -14.26
N ASN A 693 -44.61 -41.31 -13.84
CA ASN A 693 -44.37 -41.82 -12.49
C ASN A 693 -43.66 -40.80 -11.58
N ASP A 694 -43.66 -39.52 -11.95
CA ASP A 694 -42.99 -38.42 -11.24
C ASP A 694 -41.47 -38.63 -11.06
N LYS A 695 -40.84 -39.35 -12.01
CA LYS A 695 -39.39 -39.65 -12.01
C LYS A 695 -38.69 -38.99 -13.19
N TYR A 696 -37.46 -38.52 -12.97
CA TYR A 696 -36.60 -38.03 -14.04
C TYR A 696 -36.16 -39.16 -14.98
N SER A 697 -36.12 -38.88 -16.28
CA SER A 697 -35.60 -39.82 -17.29
C SER A 697 -34.09 -40.01 -17.13
N LYS A 698 -33.68 -41.19 -16.66
CA LYS A 698 -32.25 -41.53 -16.48
C LYS A 698 -31.46 -41.40 -17.79
N THR A 699 -32.00 -41.95 -18.88
CA THR A 699 -31.32 -41.97 -20.18
C THR A 699 -31.08 -40.56 -20.72
N GLU A 700 -32.07 -39.67 -20.56
CA GLU A 700 -31.99 -38.28 -21.01
C GLU A 700 -30.90 -37.51 -20.26
N ILE A 701 -30.91 -37.57 -18.92
CA ILE A 701 -29.93 -36.86 -18.08
C ILE A 701 -28.52 -37.41 -18.29
N GLU A 702 -28.37 -38.73 -18.43
CA GLU A 702 -27.05 -39.32 -18.70
C GLU A 702 -26.50 -38.91 -20.07
N ASN A 703 -27.34 -38.84 -21.11
CA ASN A 703 -26.91 -38.38 -22.43
C ASN A 703 -26.55 -36.90 -22.41
N PHE A 704 -27.37 -36.05 -21.78
CA PHE A 704 -27.05 -34.64 -21.57
C PHE A 704 -25.70 -34.46 -20.87
N ALA A 705 -25.45 -35.22 -19.79
CA ALA A 705 -24.19 -35.13 -19.05
C ALA A 705 -22.98 -35.56 -19.90
N LYS A 706 -23.11 -36.58 -20.76
CA LYS A 706 -22.04 -37.01 -21.69
C LYS A 706 -21.70 -35.93 -22.70
N GLU A 707 -22.70 -35.26 -23.25
CA GLU A 707 -22.53 -34.23 -24.27
C GLU A 707 -21.99 -32.92 -23.68
N ARG A 708 -22.53 -32.52 -22.52
CA ARG A 708 -22.23 -31.22 -21.90
C ARG A 708 -20.98 -31.24 -21.03
N TYR A 709 -20.75 -32.34 -20.30
CA TYR A 709 -19.72 -32.46 -19.27
C TYR A 709 -18.84 -33.70 -19.54
N ASN A 710 -18.04 -33.64 -20.59
CA ASN A 710 -17.15 -34.73 -21.03
C ASN A 710 -16.15 -35.23 -19.96
N GLU A 711 -15.93 -34.45 -18.89
CA GLU A 711 -15.00 -34.80 -17.80
C GLU A 711 -15.63 -35.66 -16.68
N VAL A 712 -16.96 -35.83 -16.61
CA VAL A 712 -17.63 -36.54 -15.51
C VAL A 712 -18.29 -37.85 -15.92
N SER A 713 -18.47 -38.76 -14.95
CA SER A 713 -19.29 -39.96 -15.17
C SER A 713 -20.76 -39.54 -15.24
N SER A 714 -21.41 -39.78 -16.39
CA SER A 714 -22.82 -39.46 -16.61
C SER A 714 -23.74 -40.12 -15.58
N GLN A 715 -23.44 -41.35 -15.18
CA GLN A 715 -24.19 -42.07 -14.15
C GLN A 715 -24.09 -41.39 -12.77
N MET A 716 -22.90 -40.90 -12.41
CA MET A 716 -22.70 -40.17 -11.15
C MET A 716 -23.34 -38.78 -11.18
N PHE A 717 -23.36 -38.13 -12.36
CA PHE A 717 -24.08 -36.88 -12.57
C PHE A 717 -25.58 -37.09 -12.35
N TYR A 718 -26.19 -38.10 -12.99
CA TYR A 718 -27.61 -38.43 -12.81
C TYR A 718 -27.98 -38.66 -11.34
N ARG A 719 -27.23 -39.51 -10.63
CA ARG A 719 -27.45 -39.77 -9.19
C ARG A 719 -27.40 -38.49 -8.38
N SER A 720 -26.37 -37.67 -8.60
CA SER A 720 -26.24 -36.41 -7.88
C SER A 720 -27.37 -35.44 -8.22
N PHE A 721 -27.79 -35.37 -9.49
CA PHE A 721 -28.82 -34.45 -9.95
C PHE A 721 -30.16 -34.71 -9.26
N ILE A 722 -30.57 -35.98 -9.13
CA ILE A 722 -31.84 -36.35 -8.49
C ILE A 722 -31.81 -36.24 -6.96
N ASP A 723 -30.62 -36.32 -6.34
CA ASP A 723 -30.45 -36.28 -4.89
C ASP A 723 -30.29 -34.86 -4.33
N ILE A 724 -30.01 -33.86 -5.18
CA ILE A 724 -29.83 -32.47 -4.76
C ILE A 724 -31.19 -31.81 -4.56
N ASP A 725 -31.48 -31.39 -3.33
CA ASP A 725 -32.57 -30.48 -3.02
C ASP A 725 -32.11 -29.02 -3.14
N ILE A 726 -32.54 -28.35 -4.21
CA ILE A 726 -32.19 -26.95 -4.45
C ILE A 726 -33.05 -25.93 -3.69
N THR A 727 -34.15 -26.37 -3.07
CA THR A 727 -35.10 -25.46 -2.44
C THR A 727 -34.55 -24.87 -1.14
N ASN A 728 -33.51 -25.49 -0.58
CA ASN A 728 -32.92 -25.09 0.69
C ASN A 728 -31.39 -24.87 0.58
N PRO A 729 -30.94 -23.60 0.47
CA PRO A 729 -29.52 -23.25 0.39
C PRO A 729 -28.68 -23.78 1.56
N ILE A 730 -29.28 -23.92 2.75
CA ILE A 730 -28.59 -24.45 3.96
C ILE A 730 -28.25 -25.94 3.78
N ILE A 731 -29.16 -26.72 3.18
CA ILE A 731 -28.92 -28.15 2.90
C ILE A 731 -27.79 -28.29 1.87
N ILE A 732 -27.73 -27.42 0.87
CA ILE A 732 -26.68 -27.43 -0.15
C ILE A 732 -25.30 -27.18 0.47
N ALA A 733 -25.15 -26.14 1.31
CA ALA A 733 -23.88 -25.86 1.97
C ALA A 733 -23.41 -27.05 2.84
N LYS A 734 -24.35 -27.68 3.58
CA LYS A 734 -24.05 -28.88 4.39
C LYS A 734 -23.64 -30.08 3.53
N SER A 735 -24.35 -30.37 2.44
CA SER A 735 -24.11 -31.54 1.57
C SER A 735 -22.84 -31.43 0.72
N PHE A 736 -22.41 -30.21 0.41
CA PHE A 736 -21.27 -29.97 -0.47
C PHE A 736 -19.97 -29.58 0.25
N GLY A 737 -20.07 -29.13 1.50
CA GLY A 737 -18.97 -28.79 2.38
C GLY A 737 -18.26 -27.47 2.01
N LYS A 738 -17.36 -27.01 2.89
CA LYS A 738 -16.61 -25.76 2.73
C LYS A 738 -15.88 -25.72 1.37
N GLY A 739 -16.00 -24.58 0.67
CA GLY A 739 -15.36 -24.36 -0.64
C GLY A 739 -16.13 -24.93 -1.84
N TYR A 740 -17.41 -25.27 -1.68
CA TYR A 740 -18.23 -25.69 -2.81
C TYR A 740 -18.47 -24.57 -3.83
N LYS A 741 -18.60 -23.31 -3.36
CA LYS A 741 -18.75 -22.14 -4.22
C LYS A 741 -17.59 -22.02 -5.20
N ASP A 742 -16.36 -22.16 -4.73
CA ASP A 742 -15.15 -22.08 -5.57
C ASP A 742 -15.16 -23.12 -6.68
N LYS A 743 -15.62 -24.34 -6.37
CA LYS A 743 -15.73 -25.42 -7.37
C LYS A 743 -16.79 -25.12 -8.42
N VAL A 744 -17.94 -24.58 -8.02
CA VAL A 744 -19.01 -24.19 -8.96
C VAL A 744 -18.58 -23.00 -9.81
N ILE A 745 -17.86 -22.03 -9.24
CA ILE A 745 -17.30 -20.87 -9.96
C ILE A 745 -16.26 -21.33 -10.99
N ALA A 746 -15.42 -22.31 -10.64
CA ALA A 746 -14.48 -22.92 -11.58
C ALA A 746 -15.20 -23.62 -12.74
N ILE A 747 -16.27 -24.39 -12.47
CA ILE A 747 -17.09 -25.04 -13.50
C ILE A 747 -17.78 -24.01 -14.40
N SER A 748 -18.25 -22.90 -13.84
CA SER A 748 -18.97 -21.86 -14.58
C SER A 748 -18.09 -20.95 -15.42
N ASN A 749 -16.76 -21.16 -15.39
CA ASN A 749 -15.77 -20.28 -15.99
C ASN A 749 -15.97 -18.81 -15.56
N ASN A 750 -16.17 -18.59 -14.26
CA ASN A 750 -16.41 -17.27 -13.66
C ASN A 750 -17.65 -16.53 -14.20
N ASN A 751 -18.73 -17.25 -14.52
CA ASN A 751 -19.96 -16.61 -14.97
C ASN A 751 -20.56 -15.68 -13.88
N ALA A 752 -20.72 -14.39 -14.21
CA ALA A 752 -21.16 -13.36 -13.26
C ALA A 752 -22.55 -13.61 -12.66
N LYS A 753 -23.49 -14.17 -13.44
CA LYS A 753 -24.84 -14.50 -12.95
C LYS A 753 -24.80 -15.62 -11.92
N VAL A 754 -23.98 -16.64 -12.17
CA VAL A 754 -23.78 -17.78 -11.26
C VAL A 754 -23.08 -17.34 -9.97
N ILE A 755 -22.06 -16.50 -10.07
CA ILE A 755 -21.38 -15.93 -8.89
C ILE A 755 -22.37 -15.10 -8.06
N THR A 756 -23.19 -14.28 -8.71
CA THR A 756 -24.20 -13.45 -8.02
C THR A 756 -25.23 -14.33 -7.30
N LEU A 757 -25.72 -15.39 -7.94
CA LEU A 757 -26.62 -16.35 -7.30
C LEU A 757 -25.94 -17.07 -6.12
N LEU A 758 -24.69 -17.52 -6.24
CA LEU A 758 -23.97 -18.20 -5.16
C LEU A 758 -23.72 -17.31 -3.93
N LYS A 759 -23.79 -15.98 -4.05
CA LYS A 759 -23.69 -15.08 -2.89
C LYS A 759 -24.88 -15.23 -1.93
N SER A 760 -26.07 -15.64 -2.41
CA SER A 760 -27.23 -15.87 -1.55
C SER A 760 -27.19 -17.20 -0.79
N PHE A 761 -26.23 -18.08 -1.09
CA PHE A 761 -26.09 -19.37 -0.43
C PHE A 761 -25.13 -19.25 0.77
N PRO A 762 -25.30 -20.00 1.87
CA PRO A 762 -24.38 -19.97 3.01
C PRO A 762 -23.00 -20.58 2.67
N ASN A 763 -21.97 -20.20 3.43
CA ASN A 763 -20.58 -20.67 3.26
C ASN A 763 -20.29 -21.99 3.97
#